data_AF-A0A5B9MB75-F1
#
_entry.id   AF-A0A5B9MB75-F1
#
_cell.length_a   1.000
_cell.length_b   1.000
_cell.length_c   1.000
_cell.angle_alpha   90.00
_cell.angle_beta   90.00
_cell.angle_gamma   90.00
#
_symmetry.space_group_name_H-M   'P 1'
#
loop_
_entity.id
_entity.type
_entity.pdbx_description
1 polymer ?
#
loop_
_entity_poly.entity_id
_entity_poly.type
_entity_poly.pdbx_seq_one_letter_code
_entity_poly.pdbx_strand_id
1 'polypeptide(L)'
;MEPDGQPIDFVDHPEDRDRRPAAESAASVRNGTETKGRRTKRHYALVGFVDFQQFFGDVAPPRDHYVAILRHWARHRGDSAAFRFTDVETHDTSLTYDELWREVRGLAGYLQGKCRIRPGDRVLLLYPPGLDFIVGFFACHAAGAIAVPAFPPRSNRKASRIRSIVVDADAKWALTTRVVAERLTGQTWHEDLVGVQVLGTDCPSCRDIDRYREPVIDGDTLGVLQYTSGSTGSPKGVMLTQRNLVANAELIWHAFEPSPETIGLSWLPTYHDMGLVGGILMPLFVGCTNVLMSPMTFLQRPVRWLRAITKYGVTVTGGPNFSYQLCVDKIAQSEMEGLDLSTVAIAFNGAEPIRANTLEAFRQKFEPYGFRASASLPCYGMAETTLIVTGGPSETRPVLQSFDRFELDKKHVVPREDNDPSARKLVGCGAVLPNETVLIVDPETRKVLADDQIGEIWVDSPSVGAGYYQRKEATERTFKAMTDDDRGPFLRTGDLGFLYEGQLYVSGRLKDMIIVRGVNRYPQDVEETVERSSPIVQAGAVAAFAMEYDGREQLAIVAEAARVRDVDWDAQIQAIRRAVTDEHDLPPDAVYLVRNSSVPKTSSGKIQRHACLHAVRDNELKLIAKWVRWEEVAGTAALGEAMPMMQAAAAGGRGETVNEADVNPLVVAAIQYHVRTVAGERAKSLRLDTNIVLDLGLDSLERLEIARNLERTFGGRFPEQVLDEIETIGQTALAVQRYLPPGADARAEAMLTGTADAAHQTITVSADARPVAEEPAVEPEDRVEQFAEYRRLKATMEQMQMTGVPNPYFTVHESIVADTTVVNGKELISFASYNYLGMSGHPDVSKAAADAVQRYGTSVSASRLVSGEKPIHGQLERKIAEFIGVDNSILMVGGHATNETTIGHLVGEGDLILHDALAHNSIVQGALLSGARRRPFPHNDYAALDRTLAEIRSKYRRVLIIVEGVYSMDGDFCNVPEFIAVKKRHRAMLMVDEAHSFGTMGKHGRGMAEHYGIDARDVDIWMGTLSKSAASCGGYIAGSNALVELLRYTAPGFVFSVGMPPAQVAAALAAIETLEKEPERVDRLRQRSELFLQLCKDAGLDTGASAGTPVIPVITGNSMVALRLSNRLKGDGINVQPILYPAVDESAARLRFFLTSEHSEQQIRFAVERTSHHLAELGFATAASA
;
A
#
# COMPACT_ATOMS: atom_id res chain seq x y z
N MET A 1 50.82 14.71 21.38
CA MET A 1 51.91 13.76 21.69
C MET A 1 51.26 12.49 22.20
N GLU A 2 51.76 11.38 21.70
CA GLU A 2 51.69 10.01 22.24
C GLU A 2 52.33 9.94 23.66
N PRO A 3 52.34 8.81 24.42
CA PRO A 3 52.46 7.45 23.86
C PRO A 3 51.89 6.21 24.61
N ASP A 4 52.07 5.07 23.93
CA ASP A 4 52.40 3.70 24.39
C ASP A 4 51.53 2.91 25.40
N GLY A 5 51.55 1.57 25.21
CA GLY A 5 51.81 0.68 26.35
C GLY A 5 51.14 -0.71 26.40
N GLN A 6 51.58 -1.67 25.57
CA GLN A 6 51.47 -3.12 25.85
C GLN A 6 52.37 -3.53 27.06
N PRO A 7 52.33 -4.76 27.69
CA PRO A 7 52.49 -6.06 26.95
C PRO A 7 52.05 -7.41 27.65
N ILE A 8 52.29 -8.56 26.95
CA ILE A 8 52.97 -9.86 27.32
C ILE A 8 52.70 -10.52 28.71
N ASP A 9 52.61 -11.85 28.94
CA ASP A 9 52.49 -13.16 28.20
C ASP A 9 52.37 -14.31 29.27
N PHE A 10 52.28 -15.64 29.04
CA PHE A 10 51.60 -16.56 28.07
C PHE A 10 51.89 -18.05 28.52
N VAL A 11 51.37 -19.09 27.82
CA VAL A 11 51.60 -20.58 27.99
C VAL A 11 51.24 -21.22 29.37
N ASP A 12 51.07 -22.55 29.57
CA ASP A 12 51.43 -23.75 28.77
C ASP A 12 50.47 -24.98 28.93
N HIS A 13 50.71 -26.04 28.14
CA HIS A 13 50.06 -27.38 28.08
C HIS A 13 50.74 -28.42 29.06
N PRO A 14 50.59 -29.79 29.03
CA PRO A 14 49.95 -30.72 28.06
C PRO A 14 49.14 -31.96 28.62
N GLU A 15 48.50 -32.69 27.69
CA GLU A 15 48.40 -34.18 27.51
C GLU A 15 47.80 -35.22 28.52
N ASP A 16 46.65 -35.82 28.11
CA ASP A 16 46.51 -37.22 27.58
C ASP A 16 46.05 -38.43 28.47
N ARG A 17 45.38 -39.40 27.78
CA ARG A 17 45.16 -40.86 28.06
C ARG A 17 43.84 -41.42 28.64
N ASP A 18 42.85 -41.54 27.75
CA ASP A 18 42.30 -42.81 27.21
C ASP A 18 42.01 -44.03 28.13
N ARG A 19 40.74 -44.51 28.16
CA ARG A 19 40.34 -45.91 27.85
C ARG A 19 38.83 -46.22 27.85
N ARG A 20 38.44 -47.24 27.08
CA ARG A 20 37.09 -47.88 26.89
C ARG A 20 37.11 -49.35 27.42
N PRO A 21 36.08 -50.23 27.21
CA PRO A 21 34.61 -50.14 27.34
C PRO A 21 33.98 -51.34 28.15
N ALA A 22 32.64 -51.46 28.21
CA ALA A 22 31.88 -52.70 28.53
C ALA A 22 30.48 -52.70 27.87
N ALA A 23 29.72 -53.82 27.86
CA ALA A 23 28.57 -54.02 26.95
C ALA A 23 27.39 -54.91 27.47
N GLU A 24 26.28 -54.87 26.70
CA GLU A 24 25.24 -55.90 26.42
C GLU A 24 24.13 -56.39 27.40
N SER A 25 22.92 -56.50 26.82
CA SER A 25 21.88 -57.57 26.98
C SER A 25 20.66 -57.46 27.93
N ALA A 26 19.50 -57.15 27.31
CA ALA A 26 18.20 -57.88 27.31
C ALA A 26 17.44 -58.39 28.58
N ALA A 27 16.30 -57.72 28.85
CA ALA A 27 14.91 -58.25 28.94
C ALA A 27 14.44 -59.29 30.02
N SER A 28 13.41 -58.91 30.80
CA SER A 28 12.13 -59.67 30.99
C SER A 28 11.09 -58.82 31.78
N VAL A 29 9.86 -59.33 32.02
CA VAL A 29 8.64 -58.51 32.24
C VAL A 29 7.72 -59.02 33.38
N ARG A 30 7.37 -58.17 34.37
CA ARG A 30 5.97 -57.91 34.83
C ARG A 30 5.80 -56.89 35.98
N ASN A 31 4.74 -56.08 35.83
CA ASN A 31 3.86 -55.42 36.81
C ASN A 31 4.42 -54.81 38.12
N GLY A 32 4.26 -53.49 38.24
CA GLY A 32 4.21 -52.73 39.50
C GLY A 32 3.49 -51.39 39.27
N THR A 33 2.67 -50.93 40.22
CA THR A 33 1.81 -49.73 40.08
C THR A 33 2.38 -48.48 40.75
N GLU A 34 1.86 -47.32 40.32
CA GLU A 34 1.82 -46.02 41.00
C GLU A 34 3.05 -45.07 41.03
N THR A 35 2.78 -43.87 40.49
CA THR A 35 3.22 -42.53 40.92
C THR A 35 4.64 -41.99 40.62
N LYS A 36 4.62 -40.94 39.79
CA LYS A 36 5.39 -39.67 39.85
C LYS A 36 6.94 -39.72 39.89
N GLY A 37 7.54 -39.15 38.83
CA GLY A 37 8.39 -37.98 39.06
C GLY A 37 9.88 -38.03 38.68
N ARG A 38 10.23 -38.40 37.43
CA ARG A 38 11.44 -37.88 36.73
C ARG A 38 11.43 -38.27 35.23
N ARG A 39 11.24 -37.30 34.32
CA ARG A 39 11.62 -37.46 32.90
C ARG A 39 13.14 -37.23 32.79
N THR A 40 13.91 -38.28 32.54
CA THR A 40 15.35 -38.18 32.24
C THR A 40 15.57 -37.75 30.79
N LYS A 41 16.51 -36.83 30.54
CA LYS A 41 16.90 -36.42 29.18
C LYS A 41 17.25 -37.65 28.32
N ARG A 42 16.48 -37.90 27.26
CA ARG A 42 16.89 -38.82 26.19
C ARG A 42 17.81 -38.05 25.25
N HIS A 43 19.03 -38.55 25.02
CA HIS A 43 19.74 -38.18 23.80
C HIS A 43 18.96 -38.80 22.64
N TYR A 44 18.57 -37.99 21.66
CA TYR A 44 18.00 -38.50 20.42
C TYR A 44 19.10 -39.16 19.60
N ALA A 45 18.84 -40.39 19.16
CA ALA A 45 19.77 -41.12 18.31
C ALA A 45 19.76 -40.52 16.90
N LEU A 46 20.93 -40.45 16.27
CA LEU A 46 21.08 -39.98 14.90
C LEU A 46 20.27 -40.88 13.95
N VAL A 47 19.30 -40.30 13.26
CA VAL A 47 18.57 -40.98 12.16
C VAL A 47 19.56 -41.22 11.02
N GLY A 48 19.42 -42.36 10.32
CA GLY A 48 20.38 -42.78 9.29
C GLY A 48 20.45 -41.79 8.13
N PHE A 49 21.60 -41.15 7.95
CA PHE A 49 21.83 -40.20 6.86
C PHE A 49 21.93 -40.92 5.50
N VAL A 50 21.32 -40.32 4.47
CA VAL A 50 21.64 -40.64 3.07
C VAL A 50 23.07 -40.16 2.79
N ASP A 51 23.95 -41.06 2.35
CA ASP A 51 25.31 -40.71 1.96
C ASP A 51 25.32 -39.99 0.60
N PHE A 52 26.03 -38.87 0.53
CA PHE A 52 26.24 -38.07 -0.68
C PHE A 52 26.88 -38.90 -1.80
N GLN A 53 27.83 -39.79 -1.44
CA GLN A 53 28.45 -40.72 -2.39
C GLN A 53 27.50 -41.85 -2.81
N GLN A 54 26.58 -42.29 -1.93
CA GLN A 54 25.56 -43.28 -2.29
C GLN A 54 24.51 -42.70 -3.25
N PHE A 55 24.16 -41.43 -3.11
CA PHE A 55 23.14 -40.77 -3.95
C PHE A 55 23.67 -40.38 -5.34
N PHE A 56 24.84 -39.75 -5.43
CA PHE A 56 25.41 -39.30 -6.70
C PHE A 56 26.36 -40.31 -7.38
N GLY A 57 26.84 -41.31 -6.64
CA GLY A 57 27.88 -42.23 -7.12
C GLY A 57 29.16 -41.49 -7.54
N ASP A 58 29.80 -41.99 -8.60
CA ASP A 58 30.99 -41.38 -9.21
C ASP A 58 30.69 -40.06 -9.95
N VAL A 59 29.43 -39.59 -9.97
CA VAL A 59 28.96 -38.43 -10.75
C VAL A 59 28.60 -37.23 -9.85
N ALA A 60 29.15 -37.19 -8.64
CA ALA A 60 28.94 -36.12 -7.66
C ALA A 60 29.23 -34.71 -8.22
N PRO A 61 28.35 -33.73 -8.00
CA PRO A 61 28.58 -32.35 -8.42
C PRO A 61 29.69 -31.69 -7.57
N PRO A 62 30.43 -30.73 -8.13
CA PRO A 62 31.41 -29.96 -7.37
C PRO A 62 30.72 -29.05 -6.35
N ARG A 63 31.36 -28.85 -5.18
CA ARG A 63 30.79 -28.17 -4.00
C ARG A 63 31.42 -26.78 -3.76
N ASP A 64 31.91 -26.15 -4.83
CA ASP A 64 32.61 -24.86 -4.83
C ASP A 64 31.72 -23.70 -5.27
N HIS A 65 31.16 -23.75 -6.49
CA HIS A 65 30.34 -22.67 -7.05
C HIS A 65 29.43 -23.13 -8.20
N TYR A 66 28.31 -22.42 -8.40
CA TYR A 66 27.25 -22.86 -9.32
C TYR A 66 27.64 -22.91 -10.80
N VAL A 67 28.69 -22.20 -11.22
CA VAL A 67 29.23 -22.29 -12.59
C VAL A 67 29.92 -23.64 -12.83
N ALA A 68 30.60 -24.19 -11.81
CA ALA A 68 31.20 -25.51 -11.89
C ALA A 68 30.10 -26.60 -11.89
N ILE A 69 29.06 -26.45 -11.07
CA ILE A 69 27.87 -27.32 -11.02
C ILE A 69 27.15 -27.35 -12.38
N LEU A 70 26.86 -26.19 -12.99
CA LEU A 70 26.23 -26.11 -14.31
C LEU A 70 27.08 -26.81 -15.38
N ARG A 71 28.39 -26.54 -15.39
CA ARG A 71 29.35 -27.17 -16.31
C ARG A 71 29.48 -28.68 -16.09
N HIS A 72 29.34 -29.16 -14.86
CA HIS A 72 29.35 -30.58 -14.52
C HIS A 72 28.14 -31.29 -15.11
N TRP A 73 26.93 -30.74 -14.90
CA TRP A 73 25.71 -31.35 -15.44
C TRP A 73 25.57 -31.22 -16.95
N ALA A 74 26.10 -30.16 -17.59
CA ALA A 74 26.23 -30.12 -19.05
C ALA A 74 27.07 -31.28 -19.60
N ARG A 75 28.18 -31.65 -18.93
CA ARG A 75 29.05 -32.76 -19.35
C ARG A 75 28.42 -34.15 -19.16
N HIS A 76 27.62 -34.34 -18.10
CA HIS A 76 27.11 -35.67 -17.71
C HIS A 76 25.63 -35.90 -18.05
N ARG A 77 24.85 -34.84 -18.25
CA ARG A 77 23.40 -34.85 -18.53
C ARG A 77 23.03 -33.82 -19.61
N GLY A 78 23.94 -33.53 -20.56
CA GLY A 78 23.83 -32.46 -21.54
C GLY A 78 22.47 -32.34 -22.25
N ASP A 79 21.97 -33.43 -22.83
CA ASP A 79 20.67 -33.50 -23.53
C ASP A 79 19.44 -33.52 -22.61
N SER A 80 19.62 -33.60 -21.29
CA SER A 80 18.51 -33.61 -20.33
C SER A 80 18.01 -32.19 -20.09
N ALA A 81 16.69 -32.03 -19.90
CA ALA A 81 16.09 -30.75 -19.55
C ALA A 81 16.58 -30.28 -18.17
N ALA A 82 17.20 -29.10 -18.09
CA ALA A 82 17.52 -28.46 -16.81
C ALA A 82 16.28 -27.72 -16.28
N PHE A 83 15.70 -26.87 -17.12
CA PHE A 83 14.52 -26.06 -16.77
C PHE A 83 13.48 -26.06 -17.89
N ARG A 84 12.21 -26.09 -17.49
CA ARG A 84 11.04 -25.92 -18.35
C ARG A 84 10.21 -24.74 -17.84
N PHE A 85 9.64 -23.91 -18.71
CA PHE A 85 8.73 -22.83 -18.33
C PHE A 85 7.39 -22.97 -19.06
N THR A 86 6.27 -22.92 -18.32
CA THR A 86 4.95 -23.28 -18.87
C THR A 86 3.77 -22.54 -18.23
N ASP A 87 2.68 -22.40 -18.99
CA ASP A 87 1.34 -22.02 -18.51
C ASP A 87 0.44 -23.26 -18.25
N VAL A 88 0.98 -24.47 -18.45
CA VAL A 88 0.33 -25.80 -18.51
C VAL A 88 -0.54 -26.05 -19.76
N GLU A 89 -1.12 -25.01 -20.34
CA GLU A 89 -2.21 -25.06 -21.33
C GLU A 89 -1.76 -24.83 -22.79
N THR A 90 -0.98 -23.77 -23.07
CA THR A 90 -0.60 -23.33 -24.43
C THR A 90 0.86 -22.93 -24.63
N HIS A 91 1.63 -22.74 -23.55
CA HIS A 91 3.03 -22.34 -23.57
C HIS A 91 3.87 -23.39 -22.83
N ASP A 92 4.92 -23.89 -23.48
CA ASP A 92 5.81 -24.91 -22.94
C ASP A 92 7.17 -24.77 -23.62
N THR A 93 8.16 -24.24 -22.91
CA THR A 93 9.53 -24.02 -23.39
C THR A 93 10.53 -24.67 -22.44
N SER A 94 11.70 -25.09 -22.93
CA SER A 94 12.72 -25.72 -22.08
C SER A 94 14.13 -25.43 -22.56
N LEU A 95 15.08 -25.45 -21.64
CA LEU A 95 16.51 -25.50 -21.91
C LEU A 95 17.08 -26.82 -21.38
N THR A 96 17.83 -27.52 -22.22
CA THR A 96 18.71 -28.62 -21.77
C THR A 96 19.93 -28.09 -21.01
N TYR A 97 20.64 -28.93 -20.29
CA TYR A 97 21.86 -28.52 -19.58
C TYR A 97 22.93 -27.97 -20.53
N ASP A 98 23.08 -28.57 -21.71
CA ASP A 98 24.09 -28.14 -22.68
C ASP A 98 23.69 -26.84 -23.40
N GLU A 99 22.40 -26.62 -23.67
CA GLU A 99 21.88 -25.33 -24.16
C GLU A 99 22.02 -24.22 -23.10
N LEU A 100 21.63 -24.49 -21.84
CA LEU A 100 21.76 -23.53 -20.75
C LEU A 100 23.23 -23.12 -20.56
N TRP A 101 24.17 -24.07 -20.57
CA TRP A 101 25.59 -23.77 -20.43
C TRP A 101 26.17 -23.00 -21.64
N ARG A 102 25.70 -23.30 -22.85
CA ARG A 102 26.07 -22.58 -24.08
C ARG A 102 25.58 -21.13 -24.06
N GLU A 103 24.33 -20.91 -23.67
CA GLU A 103 23.72 -19.58 -23.54
C GLU A 103 24.38 -18.76 -22.44
N VAL A 104 24.60 -19.36 -21.26
CA VAL A 104 25.30 -18.73 -20.11
C VAL A 104 26.72 -18.30 -20.50
N ARG A 105 27.51 -19.15 -21.16
CA ARG A 105 28.86 -18.79 -21.65
C ARG A 105 28.80 -17.69 -22.71
N GLY A 106 27.87 -17.78 -23.65
CA GLY A 106 27.68 -16.78 -24.70
C GLY A 106 27.37 -15.41 -24.11
N LEU A 107 26.41 -15.32 -23.20
CA LEU A 107 26.07 -14.06 -22.54
C LEU A 107 27.21 -13.57 -21.63
N ALA A 108 27.82 -14.43 -20.81
CA ALA A 108 28.95 -14.03 -19.95
C ALA A 108 30.14 -13.47 -20.75
N GLY A 109 30.48 -14.07 -21.89
CA GLY A 109 31.52 -13.54 -22.78
C GLY A 109 31.16 -12.18 -23.40
N TYR A 110 29.89 -11.97 -23.74
CA TYR A 110 29.39 -10.65 -24.15
C TYR A 110 29.49 -9.62 -23.01
N LEU A 111 29.08 -9.98 -21.79
CA LEU A 111 29.17 -9.11 -20.61
C LEU A 111 30.63 -8.71 -20.29
N GLN A 112 31.56 -9.67 -20.30
CA GLN A 112 32.99 -9.44 -20.07
C GLN A 112 33.64 -8.58 -21.18
N GLY A 113 33.27 -8.83 -22.44
CA GLY A 113 33.89 -8.24 -23.63
C GLY A 113 33.29 -6.91 -24.08
N LYS A 114 31.97 -6.82 -24.23
CA LYS A 114 31.24 -5.65 -24.74
C LYS A 114 30.83 -4.71 -23.62
N CYS A 115 30.10 -5.21 -22.61
CA CYS A 115 29.66 -4.43 -21.45
C CYS A 115 30.82 -4.11 -20.48
N ARG A 116 31.97 -4.78 -20.65
CA ARG A 116 33.20 -4.65 -19.83
C ARG A 116 33.01 -4.96 -18.34
N ILE A 117 31.99 -5.75 -17.98
CA ILE A 117 31.72 -6.17 -16.60
C ILE A 117 32.93 -6.94 -16.05
N ARG A 118 33.21 -6.75 -14.76
CA ARG A 118 34.35 -7.33 -14.03
C ARG A 118 33.89 -8.12 -12.81
N PRO A 119 34.74 -9.04 -12.30
CA PRO A 119 34.46 -9.71 -11.04
C PRO A 119 34.18 -8.70 -9.91
N GLY A 120 33.10 -8.91 -9.16
CA GLY A 120 32.66 -8.01 -8.08
C GLY A 120 31.81 -6.79 -8.51
N ASP A 121 31.54 -6.58 -9.80
CA ASP A 121 30.48 -5.65 -10.23
C ASP A 121 29.10 -6.17 -9.79
N ARG A 122 28.21 -5.29 -9.32
CA ARG A 122 26.82 -5.65 -9.01
C ARG A 122 25.94 -5.42 -10.24
N VAL A 123 25.17 -6.45 -10.60
CA VAL A 123 24.33 -6.47 -11.80
C VAL A 123 22.89 -6.77 -11.40
N LEU A 124 22.00 -5.81 -11.64
CA LEU A 124 20.59 -5.90 -11.34
C LEU A 124 19.88 -6.81 -12.35
N LEU A 125 19.03 -7.73 -11.89
CA LEU A 125 18.29 -8.65 -12.76
C LEU A 125 16.80 -8.30 -12.69
N LEU A 126 16.27 -7.64 -13.72
CA LEU A 126 14.90 -7.10 -13.80
C LEU A 126 14.03 -7.88 -14.80
N TYR A 127 14.10 -9.21 -14.77
CA TYR A 127 13.38 -10.06 -15.73
C TYR A 127 11.90 -10.27 -15.34
N PRO A 128 11.01 -10.49 -16.33
CA PRO A 128 9.76 -11.20 -16.09
C PRO A 128 10.04 -12.69 -15.74
N PRO A 129 9.09 -13.42 -15.15
CA PRO A 129 9.23 -14.87 -14.97
C PRO A 129 9.40 -15.59 -16.31
N GLY A 130 10.49 -16.35 -16.47
CA GLY A 130 10.86 -17.02 -17.70
C GLY A 130 12.29 -17.57 -17.65
N LEU A 131 12.71 -18.29 -18.70
CA LEU A 131 14.03 -18.93 -18.76
C LEU A 131 15.19 -17.92 -18.91
N ASP A 132 14.93 -16.72 -19.47
CA ASP A 132 15.93 -15.66 -19.62
C ASP A 132 16.54 -15.20 -18.30
N PHE A 133 15.76 -15.21 -17.21
CA PHE A 133 16.28 -14.92 -15.86
C PHE A 133 17.38 -15.90 -15.46
N ILE A 134 17.21 -17.18 -15.80
CA ILE A 134 18.13 -18.26 -15.44
C ILE A 134 19.46 -18.09 -16.21
N VAL A 135 19.36 -17.80 -17.50
CA VAL A 135 20.53 -17.48 -18.35
C VAL A 135 21.24 -16.22 -17.84
N GLY A 136 20.50 -15.14 -17.54
CA GLY A 136 21.06 -13.90 -16.99
C GLY A 136 21.75 -14.09 -15.63
N PHE A 137 21.11 -14.80 -14.71
CA PHE A 137 21.63 -15.08 -13.37
C PHE A 137 22.94 -15.87 -13.42
N PHE A 138 22.98 -17.00 -14.14
CA PHE A 138 24.20 -17.79 -14.25
C PHE A 138 25.25 -17.12 -15.16
N ALA A 139 24.87 -16.24 -16.10
CA ALA A 139 25.83 -15.42 -16.85
C ALA A 139 26.52 -14.37 -15.98
N CYS A 140 25.84 -13.81 -14.97
CA CYS A 140 26.51 -12.98 -13.95
C CYS A 140 27.55 -13.78 -13.18
N HIS A 141 27.18 -14.94 -12.61
CA HIS A 141 28.12 -15.81 -11.91
C HIS A 141 29.29 -16.24 -12.82
N ALA A 142 29.01 -16.62 -14.07
CA ALA A 142 30.03 -17.02 -15.05
C ALA A 142 30.89 -15.84 -15.57
N ALA A 143 30.47 -14.58 -15.36
CA ALA A 143 31.30 -13.39 -15.57
C ALA A 143 32.12 -12.99 -14.32
N GLY A 144 31.84 -13.60 -13.15
CA GLY A 144 32.35 -13.21 -11.83
C GLY A 144 31.57 -12.08 -11.15
N ALA A 145 30.45 -11.64 -11.75
CA ALA A 145 29.64 -10.52 -11.27
C ALA A 145 28.62 -10.98 -10.21
N ILE A 146 28.30 -10.08 -9.28
CA ILE A 146 27.34 -10.30 -8.20
C ILE A 146 25.94 -10.07 -8.75
N ALA A 147 25.09 -11.10 -8.70
CA ALA A 147 23.70 -11.01 -9.10
C ALA A 147 22.86 -10.25 -8.06
N VAL A 148 21.99 -9.35 -8.51
CA VAL A 148 21.03 -8.62 -7.66
C VAL A 148 19.61 -8.82 -8.21
N PRO A 149 18.92 -9.92 -7.84
CA PRO A 149 17.55 -10.19 -8.26
C PRO A 149 16.55 -9.13 -7.76
N ALA A 150 15.78 -8.54 -8.66
CA ALA A 150 14.74 -7.57 -8.31
C ALA A 150 13.54 -7.68 -9.27
N PHE A 151 12.36 -7.29 -8.80
CA PHE A 151 11.16 -7.27 -9.65
C PHE A 151 11.17 -6.02 -10.56
N PRO A 152 10.92 -6.13 -11.88
CA PRO A 152 10.84 -4.97 -12.77
C PRO A 152 9.72 -3.99 -12.36
N PRO A 153 9.88 -2.68 -12.61
CA PRO A 153 8.87 -1.69 -12.24
C PRO A 153 7.57 -1.89 -13.04
N ARG A 154 6.45 -1.49 -12.44
CA ARG A 154 5.14 -1.43 -13.11
C ARG A 154 4.75 0.04 -13.23
N SER A 155 4.21 0.42 -14.39
CA SER A 155 3.82 1.81 -14.71
C SER A 155 2.94 2.47 -13.62
N ASN A 156 2.08 1.68 -12.96
CA ASN A 156 1.12 2.17 -11.96
C ASN A 156 1.51 1.82 -10.50
N ARG A 157 2.80 1.65 -10.17
CA ARG A 157 3.29 1.60 -8.78
C ARG A 157 4.57 2.43 -8.61
N LYS A 158 4.59 3.33 -7.61
CA LYS A 158 5.77 4.15 -7.25
C LYS A 158 7.02 3.27 -7.16
N ALA A 159 7.99 3.49 -8.05
CA ALA A 159 9.13 2.59 -8.26
C ALA A 159 10.32 2.79 -7.28
N SER A 160 10.11 3.60 -6.23
CA SER A 160 11.09 3.99 -5.21
C SER A 160 11.92 2.83 -4.64
N ARG A 161 11.33 1.63 -4.48
CA ARG A 161 12.07 0.44 -3.99
C ARG A 161 13.21 0.02 -4.92
N ILE A 162 13.07 0.18 -6.24
CA ILE A 162 14.14 -0.18 -7.20
C ILE A 162 15.28 0.84 -7.10
N ARG A 163 14.95 2.14 -7.03
CA ARG A 163 15.95 3.20 -6.79
C ARG A 163 16.73 2.98 -5.49
N SER A 164 16.06 2.57 -4.42
CA SER A 164 16.74 2.19 -3.17
C SER A 164 17.69 1.00 -3.34
N ILE A 165 17.32 -0.02 -4.13
CA ILE A 165 18.19 -1.18 -4.42
C ILE A 165 19.38 -0.79 -5.30
N VAL A 166 19.17 0.03 -6.33
CA VAL A 166 20.23 0.55 -7.22
C VAL A 166 21.28 1.32 -6.44
N VAL A 167 20.84 2.21 -5.53
CA VAL A 167 21.71 3.04 -4.70
C VAL A 167 22.43 2.21 -3.62
N ASP A 168 21.71 1.36 -2.89
CA ASP A 168 22.28 0.52 -1.82
C ASP A 168 23.30 -0.50 -2.37
N ALA A 169 23.12 -0.99 -3.61
CA ALA A 169 24.05 -1.92 -4.26
C ALA A 169 25.22 -1.27 -5.04
N ASP A 170 25.18 0.05 -5.33
CA ASP A 170 26.00 0.69 -6.38
C ASP A 170 25.98 -0.15 -7.69
N ALA A 171 24.78 -0.44 -8.19
CA ALA A 171 24.59 -1.27 -9.39
C ALA A 171 24.71 -0.42 -10.68
N LYS A 172 25.57 -0.83 -11.61
CA LYS A 172 25.89 -0.07 -12.84
C LYS A 172 25.30 -0.68 -14.12
N TRP A 173 24.85 -1.92 -14.04
CA TRP A 173 24.18 -2.64 -15.12
C TRP A 173 22.86 -3.24 -14.62
N ALA A 174 21.85 -3.24 -15.49
CA ALA A 174 20.61 -3.98 -15.32
C ALA A 174 20.37 -4.89 -16.53
N LEU A 175 20.14 -6.18 -16.30
CA LEU A 175 19.82 -7.17 -17.32
C LEU A 175 18.33 -7.52 -17.27
N THR A 176 17.72 -7.68 -18.44
CA THR A 176 16.31 -8.05 -18.61
C THR A 176 16.07 -8.56 -20.05
N THR A 177 14.82 -8.71 -20.49
CA THR A 177 14.47 -8.97 -21.91
C THR A 177 14.33 -7.66 -22.69
N ARG A 178 14.52 -7.68 -24.01
CA ARG A 178 14.52 -6.48 -24.87
C ARG A 178 13.22 -5.69 -24.76
N VAL A 179 12.07 -6.36 -24.71
CA VAL A 179 10.75 -5.72 -24.53
C VAL A 179 10.65 -4.94 -23.22
N VAL A 180 11.34 -5.39 -22.17
CA VAL A 180 11.40 -4.68 -20.88
C VAL A 180 12.49 -3.60 -20.92
N ALA A 181 13.65 -3.85 -21.53
CA ALA A 181 14.69 -2.83 -21.71
C ALA A 181 14.17 -1.61 -22.51
N GLU A 182 13.53 -1.84 -23.65
CA GLU A 182 12.88 -0.81 -24.49
C GLU A 182 11.83 0.01 -23.71
N ARG A 183 11.13 -0.62 -22.76
CA ARG A 183 10.17 0.04 -21.85
C ARG A 183 10.85 0.87 -20.76
N LEU A 184 12.05 0.47 -20.30
CA LEU A 184 12.82 1.16 -19.26
C LEU A 184 13.67 2.32 -19.80
N THR A 185 14.05 2.27 -21.08
CA THR A 185 14.88 3.26 -21.76
C THR A 185 14.16 3.91 -22.95
N GLY A 186 12.86 4.21 -22.78
CA GLY A 186 11.99 4.79 -23.81
C GLY A 186 12.23 6.28 -24.05
N GLN A 187 11.21 6.99 -24.53
CA GLN A 187 11.28 8.43 -24.84
C GLN A 187 11.67 9.30 -23.63
N THR A 188 11.41 8.83 -22.41
CA THR A 188 12.01 9.30 -21.16
C THR A 188 12.67 8.12 -20.44
N TRP A 189 13.83 8.37 -19.83
CA TRP A 189 14.50 7.40 -18.96
C TRP A 189 13.74 7.26 -17.63
N HIS A 190 13.59 6.02 -17.13
CA HIS A 190 12.97 5.80 -15.81
C HIS A 190 13.84 6.39 -14.70
N GLU A 191 13.29 7.30 -13.89
CA GLU A 191 14.04 8.09 -12.88
C GLU A 191 14.75 7.25 -11.80
N ASP A 192 14.32 5.99 -11.63
CA ASP A 192 14.84 5.02 -10.68
C ASP A 192 16.07 4.25 -11.19
N LEU A 193 16.41 4.38 -12.48
CA LEU A 193 17.54 3.74 -13.15
C LEU A 193 18.60 4.74 -13.65
N VAL A 194 18.56 5.99 -13.16
CA VAL A 194 19.55 7.02 -13.50
C VAL A 194 20.97 6.54 -13.17
N GLY A 195 21.84 6.50 -14.18
CA GLY A 195 23.21 6.01 -14.07
C GLY A 195 23.40 4.50 -14.33
N VAL A 196 22.32 3.73 -14.49
CA VAL A 196 22.36 2.28 -14.75
C VAL A 196 22.22 2.01 -16.25
N GLN A 197 23.13 1.21 -16.83
CA GLN A 197 23.01 0.76 -18.21
C GLN A 197 22.10 -0.47 -18.30
N VAL A 198 21.01 -0.38 -19.06
CA VAL A 198 20.02 -1.47 -19.22
C VAL A 198 20.32 -2.27 -20.49
N LEU A 199 20.26 -3.61 -20.39
CA LEU A 199 20.50 -4.53 -21.52
C LEU A 199 19.37 -5.56 -21.65
N GLY A 200 18.81 -5.67 -22.86
CA GLY A 200 17.97 -6.80 -23.27
C GLY A 200 18.84 -7.99 -23.70
N THR A 201 18.74 -9.13 -23.01
CA THR A 201 19.66 -10.28 -23.15
C THR A 201 19.10 -11.46 -23.95
N ASP A 202 17.83 -11.40 -24.33
CA ASP A 202 17.09 -12.30 -25.23
C ASP A 202 17.51 -12.16 -26.70
N CYS A 203 18.29 -11.14 -27.05
CA CYS A 203 18.78 -10.94 -28.41
C CYS A 203 20.02 -11.81 -28.73
N PRO A 204 20.06 -12.56 -29.84
CA PRO A 204 21.20 -13.40 -30.22
C PRO A 204 22.53 -12.63 -30.40
N SER A 205 22.49 -11.32 -30.67
CA SER A 205 23.71 -10.48 -30.72
C SER A 205 24.35 -10.25 -29.34
N CYS A 206 23.65 -10.58 -28.25
CA CYS A 206 24.16 -10.59 -26.88
C CYS A 206 24.79 -11.94 -26.50
N ARG A 207 25.44 -12.60 -27.47
CA ARG A 207 26.23 -13.83 -27.28
C ARG A 207 27.60 -13.66 -27.95
N ASP A 208 28.67 -13.87 -27.19
CA ASP A 208 30.06 -13.79 -27.67
C ASP A 208 30.91 -14.86 -26.94
N ILE A 209 30.74 -16.13 -27.33
CA ILE A 209 31.35 -17.28 -26.65
C ILE A 209 32.89 -17.30 -26.79
N ASP A 210 33.44 -16.68 -27.84
CA ASP A 210 34.88 -16.56 -28.07
C ASP A 210 35.55 -15.51 -27.15
N ARG A 211 34.76 -14.57 -26.60
CA ARG A 211 35.19 -13.66 -25.53
C ARG A 211 35.06 -14.22 -24.13
N TYR A 212 34.31 -15.30 -23.91
CA TYR A 212 34.17 -15.92 -22.60
C TYR A 212 35.53 -16.31 -22.02
N ARG A 213 35.89 -15.76 -20.86
CA ARG A 213 37.05 -16.18 -20.07
C ARG A 213 36.54 -16.62 -18.71
N GLU A 214 36.92 -17.83 -18.30
CA GLU A 214 36.53 -18.38 -17.01
C GLU A 214 37.10 -17.47 -15.89
N PRO A 215 36.25 -16.89 -15.03
CA PRO A 215 36.70 -16.00 -13.97
C PRO A 215 37.35 -16.80 -12.85
N VAL A 216 38.27 -16.18 -12.12
CA VAL A 216 38.75 -16.75 -10.85
C VAL A 216 37.64 -16.50 -9.82
N ILE A 217 36.90 -17.55 -9.48
CA ILE A 217 35.85 -17.58 -8.47
C ILE A 217 35.97 -18.85 -7.63
N ASP A 218 35.50 -18.78 -6.40
CA ASP A 218 35.61 -19.82 -5.37
C ASP A 218 34.39 -19.80 -4.44
N GLY A 219 34.44 -20.56 -3.34
CA GLY A 219 33.37 -20.60 -2.34
C GLY A 219 33.17 -19.28 -1.57
N ASP A 220 34.22 -18.47 -1.36
CA ASP A 220 34.15 -17.21 -0.62
C ASP A 220 33.68 -16.03 -1.48
N THR A 221 33.72 -16.20 -2.81
CA THR A 221 33.22 -15.23 -3.79
C THR A 221 31.75 -14.91 -3.53
N LEU A 222 31.44 -13.62 -3.35
CA LEU A 222 30.07 -13.11 -3.20
C LEU A 222 29.28 -13.38 -4.50
N GLY A 223 28.19 -14.15 -4.41
CA GLY A 223 27.36 -14.52 -5.56
C GLY A 223 26.13 -13.63 -5.72
N VAL A 224 25.38 -13.41 -4.63
CA VAL A 224 24.06 -12.77 -4.66
C VAL A 224 23.95 -11.70 -3.57
N LEU A 225 23.31 -10.57 -3.90
CA LEU A 225 22.70 -9.66 -2.92
C LEU A 225 21.19 -9.90 -2.86
N GLN A 226 20.73 -10.68 -1.88
CA GLN A 226 19.32 -11.05 -1.73
C GLN A 226 18.58 -9.97 -0.92
N TYR A 227 17.74 -9.17 -1.58
CA TYR A 227 17.12 -7.99 -0.96
C TYR A 227 15.84 -8.30 -0.17
N THR A 228 15.93 -8.21 1.16
CA THR A 228 14.77 -8.40 2.05
C THR A 228 13.93 -7.11 2.19
N SER A 229 12.62 -7.28 2.33
CA SER A 229 11.71 -6.22 2.78
C SER A 229 11.72 -6.15 4.30
N GLY A 230 12.75 -5.53 4.86
CA GLY A 230 12.90 -5.36 6.31
C GLY A 230 11.81 -4.50 6.94
N SER A 231 11.48 -4.76 8.21
CA SER A 231 10.43 -4.07 8.98
C SER A 231 10.72 -2.59 9.30
N THR A 232 11.65 -1.95 8.58
CA THR A 232 12.21 -0.62 8.86
C THR A 232 12.25 0.25 7.60
N GLY A 233 11.37 -0.01 6.64
CA GLY A 233 11.16 0.78 5.41
C GLY A 233 12.25 0.67 4.34
N SER A 234 13.53 0.72 4.70
CA SER A 234 14.64 0.56 3.76
C SER A 234 14.90 -0.93 3.43
N PRO A 235 15.04 -1.30 2.14
CA PRO A 235 15.51 -2.62 1.74
C PRO A 235 16.92 -2.89 2.29
N LYS A 236 17.27 -4.17 2.52
CA LYS A 236 18.63 -4.58 2.88
C LYS A 236 19.09 -5.72 1.96
N GLY A 237 20.27 -5.61 1.34
CA GLY A 237 20.87 -6.71 0.60
C GLY A 237 21.61 -7.67 1.54
N VAL A 238 21.16 -8.90 1.68
CA VAL A 238 21.92 -9.97 2.35
C VAL A 238 23.03 -10.45 1.42
N MET A 239 24.27 -10.51 1.92
CA MET A 239 25.45 -10.95 1.17
C MET A 239 25.58 -12.47 1.23
N LEU A 240 25.36 -13.16 0.10
CA LEU A 240 25.42 -14.62 0.00
C LEU A 240 26.58 -15.08 -0.91
N THR A 241 27.58 -15.75 -0.34
CA THR A 241 28.72 -16.32 -1.09
C THR A 241 28.33 -17.59 -1.84
N GLN A 242 29.16 -18.04 -2.79
CA GLN A 242 28.92 -19.33 -3.46
C GLN A 242 28.84 -20.47 -2.44
N ARG A 243 29.68 -20.47 -1.38
CA ARG A 243 29.64 -21.45 -0.29
C ARG A 243 28.33 -21.39 0.49
N ASN A 244 27.79 -20.21 0.81
CA ASN A 244 26.48 -20.11 1.46
C ASN A 244 25.38 -20.74 0.60
N LEU A 245 25.38 -20.44 -0.71
CA LEU A 245 24.40 -20.94 -1.67
C LEU A 245 24.52 -22.45 -1.94
N VAL A 246 25.73 -23.03 -1.88
CA VAL A 246 25.95 -24.48 -2.01
C VAL A 246 25.60 -25.20 -0.71
N ALA A 247 26.06 -24.70 0.43
CA ALA A 247 25.73 -25.26 1.74
C ALA A 247 24.22 -25.33 1.97
N ASN A 248 23.46 -24.30 1.59
CA ASN A 248 22.01 -24.37 1.74
C ASN A 248 21.34 -25.36 0.79
N ALA A 249 21.87 -25.58 -0.42
CA ALA A 249 21.37 -26.66 -1.29
C ALA A 249 21.68 -28.06 -0.73
N GLU A 250 22.81 -28.23 -0.02
CA GLU A 250 23.10 -29.46 0.73
C GLU A 250 22.14 -29.65 1.91
N LEU A 251 21.79 -28.59 2.64
CA LEU A 251 20.76 -28.62 3.69
C LEU A 251 19.38 -28.97 3.13
N ILE A 252 18.98 -28.38 1.98
CA ILE A 252 17.72 -28.74 1.32
C ILE A 252 17.76 -30.20 0.84
N TRP A 253 18.87 -30.66 0.26
CA TRP A 253 19.05 -32.06 -0.14
C TRP A 253 18.91 -33.04 1.03
N HIS A 254 19.58 -32.75 2.16
CA HIS A 254 19.44 -33.52 3.41
C HIS A 254 18.02 -33.46 4.00
N ALA A 255 17.36 -32.29 3.96
CA ALA A 255 16.01 -32.13 4.50
C ALA A 255 14.95 -32.80 3.63
N PHE A 256 15.16 -32.85 2.32
CA PHE A 256 14.17 -33.32 1.36
C PHE A 256 14.28 -34.84 1.13
N GLU A 257 15.51 -35.37 1.07
CA GLU A 257 15.82 -36.75 0.65
C GLU A 257 15.25 -37.06 -0.77
N PRO A 258 15.60 -36.25 -1.80
CA PRO A 258 15.10 -36.46 -3.16
C PRO A 258 15.66 -37.76 -3.79
N SER A 259 14.99 -38.29 -4.81
CA SER A 259 15.53 -39.38 -5.66
C SER A 259 16.25 -38.83 -6.91
N PRO A 260 17.12 -39.62 -7.59
CA PRO A 260 17.82 -39.18 -8.81
C PRO A 260 16.89 -38.83 -9.99
N GLU A 261 15.65 -39.33 -9.96
CA GLU A 261 14.56 -39.12 -10.92
C GLU A 261 13.66 -37.93 -10.56
N THR A 262 14.03 -37.15 -9.53
CA THR A 262 13.22 -36.03 -9.03
C THR A 262 12.85 -35.05 -10.15
N ILE A 263 11.56 -34.68 -10.19
CA ILE A 263 11.08 -33.58 -11.03
C ILE A 263 10.55 -32.50 -10.09
N GLY A 264 11.24 -31.36 -10.08
CA GLY A 264 10.83 -30.19 -9.31
C GLY A 264 9.71 -29.41 -10.00
N LEU A 265 8.89 -28.71 -9.22
CA LEU A 265 8.08 -27.60 -9.73
C LEU A 265 8.06 -26.42 -8.76
N SER A 266 8.34 -25.23 -9.29
CA SER A 266 8.18 -23.96 -8.57
C SER A 266 7.39 -22.93 -9.40
N TRP A 267 6.34 -22.38 -8.79
CA TRP A 267 5.63 -21.18 -9.28
C TRP A 267 6.09 -19.90 -8.55
N LEU A 268 7.09 -20.02 -7.67
CA LEU A 268 7.50 -18.97 -6.74
C LEU A 268 8.33 -17.87 -7.43
N PRO A 269 8.31 -16.62 -6.93
CA PRO A 269 9.03 -15.53 -7.58
C PRO A 269 10.56 -15.70 -7.46
N THR A 270 11.28 -15.66 -8.58
CA THR A 270 12.74 -15.93 -8.67
C THR A 270 13.64 -14.88 -8.01
N TYR A 271 13.05 -13.79 -7.50
CA TYR A 271 13.71 -12.74 -6.70
C TYR A 271 13.45 -12.90 -5.18
N HIS A 272 12.78 -13.97 -4.76
CA HIS A 272 12.59 -14.37 -3.37
C HIS A 272 13.43 -15.62 -3.08
N ASP A 273 14.02 -15.73 -1.89
CA ASP A 273 14.89 -16.84 -1.47
C ASP A 273 14.36 -18.24 -1.86
N MET A 274 13.12 -18.57 -1.50
CA MET A 274 12.49 -19.86 -1.79
C MET A 274 12.26 -20.13 -3.29
N GLY A 275 12.07 -19.08 -4.10
CA GLY A 275 11.97 -19.19 -5.56
C GLY A 275 13.32 -19.29 -6.25
N LEU A 276 14.36 -18.67 -5.69
CA LEU A 276 15.73 -18.68 -6.22
C LEU A 276 16.50 -19.93 -5.77
N VAL A 277 16.68 -20.10 -4.46
CA VAL A 277 17.46 -21.20 -3.87
C VAL A 277 16.72 -22.51 -4.05
N GLY A 278 15.45 -22.58 -3.60
CA GLY A 278 14.63 -23.79 -3.73
C GLY A 278 14.18 -24.08 -5.17
N GLY A 279 13.84 -23.04 -5.94
CA GLY A 279 13.28 -23.17 -7.30
C GLY A 279 14.28 -23.18 -8.46
N ILE A 280 15.54 -22.80 -8.25
CA ILE A 280 16.57 -22.77 -9.32
C ILE A 280 17.88 -23.42 -8.86
N LEU A 281 18.43 -23.02 -7.71
CA LEU A 281 19.75 -23.51 -7.28
C LEU A 281 19.73 -24.98 -6.87
N MET A 282 18.77 -25.41 -6.03
CA MET A 282 18.66 -26.79 -5.56
C MET A 282 18.46 -27.82 -6.69
N PRO A 283 17.54 -27.62 -7.67
CA PRO A 283 17.45 -28.53 -8.82
C PRO A 283 18.72 -28.57 -9.68
N LEU A 284 19.40 -27.42 -9.84
CA LEU A 284 20.67 -27.37 -10.54
C LEU A 284 21.79 -28.09 -9.78
N PHE A 285 21.80 -28.02 -8.44
CA PHE A 285 22.73 -28.77 -7.58
C PHE A 285 22.55 -30.28 -7.76
N VAL A 286 21.31 -30.77 -7.65
CA VAL A 286 20.96 -32.20 -7.80
C VAL A 286 21.10 -32.71 -9.25
N GLY A 287 21.10 -31.82 -10.25
CA GLY A 287 21.19 -32.22 -11.65
C GLY A 287 19.87 -32.75 -12.21
N CYS A 288 18.74 -32.26 -11.70
CA CYS A 288 17.39 -32.73 -12.03
C CYS A 288 16.53 -31.65 -12.70
N THR A 289 15.55 -32.09 -13.52
CA THR A 289 14.63 -31.19 -14.23
C THR A 289 13.74 -30.42 -13.25
N ASN A 290 13.62 -29.09 -13.42
CA ASN A 290 12.63 -28.30 -12.71
C ASN A 290 11.67 -27.56 -13.65
N VAL A 291 10.37 -27.70 -13.37
CA VAL A 291 9.28 -27.01 -14.06
C VAL A 291 8.99 -25.68 -13.37
N LEU A 292 8.92 -24.62 -14.16
CA LEU A 292 8.64 -23.27 -13.71
C LEU A 292 7.33 -22.77 -14.34
N MET A 293 6.57 -21.99 -13.58
CA MET A 293 5.48 -21.17 -14.09
C MET A 293 5.51 -19.80 -13.41
N SER A 294 4.78 -18.82 -13.95
CA SER A 294 4.71 -17.52 -13.28
C SER A 294 3.85 -17.59 -12.01
N PRO A 295 4.13 -16.77 -10.97
CA PRO A 295 3.25 -16.65 -9.82
C PRO A 295 1.82 -16.24 -10.20
N MET A 296 1.65 -15.47 -11.28
CA MET A 296 0.33 -15.09 -11.80
C MET A 296 -0.41 -16.28 -12.42
N THR A 297 0.28 -17.22 -13.06
CA THR A 297 -0.30 -18.44 -13.64
C THR A 297 -1.01 -19.26 -12.57
N PHE A 298 -0.38 -19.39 -11.40
CA PHE A 298 -0.97 -20.01 -10.21
C PHE A 298 -2.10 -19.16 -9.62
N LEU A 299 -1.84 -17.89 -9.28
CA LEU A 299 -2.81 -17.02 -8.59
C LEU A 299 -4.10 -16.77 -9.37
N GLN A 300 -4.04 -16.73 -10.72
CA GLN A 300 -5.23 -16.61 -11.57
C GLN A 300 -6.12 -17.86 -11.53
N ARG A 301 -5.53 -19.06 -11.41
CA ARG A 301 -6.26 -20.33 -11.47
C ARG A 301 -5.47 -21.44 -10.75
N PRO A 302 -5.63 -21.60 -9.42
CA PRO A 302 -4.79 -22.48 -8.60
C PRO A 302 -4.67 -23.93 -9.08
N VAL A 303 -5.71 -24.48 -9.72
CA VAL A 303 -5.69 -25.84 -10.29
C VAL A 303 -4.62 -26.05 -11.37
N ARG A 304 -4.07 -24.99 -11.97
CA ARG A 304 -2.92 -25.10 -12.89
C ARG A 304 -1.68 -25.66 -12.20
N TRP A 305 -1.45 -25.37 -10.92
CA TRP A 305 -0.35 -25.99 -10.15
C TRP A 305 -0.54 -27.51 -10.07
N LEU A 306 -1.74 -27.96 -9.68
CA LEU A 306 -2.06 -29.39 -9.57
C LEU A 306 -2.04 -30.10 -10.93
N ARG A 307 -2.53 -29.45 -11.99
CA ARG A 307 -2.46 -29.99 -13.37
C ARG A 307 -1.03 -30.05 -13.90
N ALA A 308 -0.14 -29.16 -13.49
CA ALA A 308 1.28 -29.25 -13.81
C ALA A 308 1.94 -30.44 -13.10
N ILE A 309 1.58 -30.71 -11.84
CA ILE A 309 2.03 -31.91 -11.12
C ILE A 309 1.69 -33.17 -11.92
N THR A 310 0.43 -33.34 -12.30
CA THR A 310 -0.05 -34.46 -13.12
C THR A 310 0.62 -34.51 -14.51
N LYS A 311 0.70 -33.38 -15.22
CA LYS A 311 1.23 -33.31 -16.60
C LYS A 311 2.72 -33.68 -16.70
N TYR A 312 3.52 -33.34 -15.69
CA TYR A 312 4.97 -33.51 -15.72
C TYR A 312 5.51 -34.55 -14.72
N GLY A 313 4.64 -35.25 -13.98
CA GLY A 313 5.05 -36.26 -13.00
C GLY A 313 5.85 -35.70 -11.83
N VAL A 314 5.51 -34.48 -11.38
CA VAL A 314 6.29 -33.74 -10.38
C VAL A 314 6.36 -34.50 -9.06
N THR A 315 7.57 -34.61 -8.50
CA THR A 315 7.82 -35.29 -7.23
C THR A 315 8.08 -34.31 -6.08
N VAL A 316 8.62 -33.13 -6.37
CA VAL A 316 8.97 -32.10 -5.38
C VAL A 316 8.37 -30.75 -5.77
N THR A 317 7.52 -30.18 -4.93
CA THR A 317 6.94 -28.84 -5.13
C THR A 317 6.54 -28.23 -3.79
N GLY A 318 6.04 -26.99 -3.77
CA GLY A 318 5.62 -26.36 -2.54
C GLY A 318 5.46 -24.84 -2.64
N GLY A 319 5.25 -24.22 -1.49
CA GLY A 319 5.05 -22.79 -1.34
C GLY A 319 4.63 -22.40 0.08
N PRO A 320 4.34 -21.11 0.34
CA PRO A 320 3.88 -20.66 1.64
C PRO A 320 2.47 -21.20 1.97
N ASN A 321 2.10 -21.27 3.24
CA ASN A 321 0.89 -21.90 3.75
C ASN A 321 -0.40 -21.43 3.04
N PHE A 322 -0.53 -20.14 2.70
CA PHE A 322 -1.68 -19.61 1.97
C PHE A 322 -1.92 -20.30 0.62
N SER A 323 -0.89 -20.85 -0.03
CA SER A 323 -1.02 -21.47 -1.36
C SER A 323 -1.80 -22.78 -1.31
N TYR A 324 -1.58 -23.58 -0.26
CA TYR A 324 -2.37 -24.76 0.06
C TYR A 324 -3.81 -24.37 0.38
N GLN A 325 -4.00 -23.34 1.21
CA GLN A 325 -5.33 -22.82 1.54
C GLN A 325 -6.07 -22.30 0.29
N LEU A 326 -5.40 -21.60 -0.62
CA LEU A 326 -6.00 -21.10 -1.86
C LEU A 326 -6.48 -22.25 -2.78
N CYS A 327 -5.79 -23.40 -2.77
CA CYS A 327 -6.24 -24.61 -3.45
C CYS A 327 -7.47 -25.25 -2.77
N VAL A 328 -7.53 -25.23 -1.43
CA VAL A 328 -8.72 -25.64 -0.67
C VAL A 328 -9.92 -24.73 -0.97
N ASP A 329 -9.72 -23.41 -0.98
CA ASP A 329 -10.77 -22.41 -1.10
C ASP A 329 -11.32 -22.23 -2.54
N LYS A 330 -10.47 -22.35 -3.58
CA LYS A 330 -10.83 -21.89 -4.95
C LYS A 330 -11.02 -23.01 -5.98
N ILE A 331 -10.42 -24.18 -5.82
CA ILE A 331 -10.53 -25.26 -6.83
C ILE A 331 -11.89 -25.95 -6.67
N ALA A 332 -12.75 -25.86 -7.68
CA ALA A 332 -14.06 -26.51 -7.65
C ALA A 332 -13.96 -28.02 -7.91
N GLN A 333 -14.95 -28.81 -7.44
CA GLN A 333 -14.97 -30.27 -7.61
C GLN A 333 -14.82 -30.71 -9.07
N SER A 334 -15.45 -29.98 -10.00
CA SER A 334 -15.37 -30.21 -11.45
C SER A 334 -14.02 -29.84 -12.08
N GLU A 335 -13.18 -29.05 -11.42
CA GLU A 335 -11.83 -28.76 -11.91
C GLU A 335 -10.80 -29.84 -11.51
N MET A 336 -11.14 -30.69 -10.53
CA MET A 336 -10.29 -31.79 -10.05
C MET A 336 -10.37 -33.05 -10.91
N GLU A 337 -11.26 -33.10 -11.90
CA GLU A 337 -11.32 -34.20 -12.86
C GLU A 337 -9.98 -34.36 -13.61
N GLY A 338 -9.45 -35.59 -13.63
CA GLY A 338 -8.18 -35.91 -14.26
C GLY A 338 -6.92 -35.50 -13.49
N LEU A 339 -7.02 -35.07 -12.22
CA LEU A 339 -5.85 -34.88 -11.36
C LEU A 339 -5.29 -36.21 -10.85
N ASP A 340 -3.97 -36.35 -10.91
CA ASP A 340 -3.16 -37.32 -10.17
C ASP A 340 -2.00 -36.58 -9.49
N LEU A 341 -1.88 -36.78 -8.17
CA LEU A 341 -0.89 -36.18 -7.28
C LEU A 341 -0.06 -37.27 -6.56
N SER A 342 -0.20 -38.55 -6.94
CA SER A 342 0.50 -39.68 -6.32
C SER A 342 2.02 -39.61 -6.46
N THR A 343 2.52 -38.96 -7.52
CA THR A 343 3.95 -38.70 -7.76
C THR A 343 4.57 -37.80 -6.71
N VAL A 344 3.78 -36.95 -6.03
CA VAL A 344 4.31 -35.99 -5.04
C VAL A 344 4.87 -36.77 -3.85
N ALA A 345 6.19 -36.69 -3.70
CA ALA A 345 6.94 -37.16 -2.55
C ALA A 345 7.18 -36.02 -1.55
N ILE A 346 7.24 -34.76 -2.02
CA ILE A 346 7.49 -33.58 -1.21
C ILE A 346 6.60 -32.42 -1.65
N ALA A 347 5.85 -31.90 -0.68
CA ALA A 347 5.03 -30.71 -0.72
C ALA A 347 5.52 -29.78 0.40
N PHE A 348 6.54 -28.95 0.11
CA PHE A 348 7.18 -28.11 1.14
C PHE A 348 6.30 -26.91 1.51
N ASN A 349 6.19 -26.64 2.81
CA ASN A 349 5.44 -25.52 3.36
C ASN A 349 6.33 -24.74 4.32
N GLY A 350 6.36 -23.42 4.21
CA GLY A 350 7.28 -22.58 4.99
C GLY A 350 7.23 -21.11 4.63
N ALA A 351 8.26 -20.38 5.06
CA ALA A 351 8.38 -18.92 5.00
C ALA A 351 7.34 -18.12 5.83
N GLU A 352 6.18 -18.67 6.18
CA GLU A 352 5.16 -18.06 7.06
C GLU A 352 4.64 -19.08 8.09
N PRO A 353 3.87 -18.66 9.12
CA PRO A 353 3.33 -19.58 10.12
C PRO A 353 2.50 -20.69 9.49
N ILE A 354 2.92 -21.94 9.71
CA ILE A 354 2.33 -23.14 9.10
C ILE A 354 1.18 -23.60 9.99
N ARG A 355 -0.03 -23.71 9.44
CA ARG A 355 -1.24 -24.04 10.20
C ARG A 355 -1.63 -25.50 10.01
N ALA A 356 -1.81 -26.22 11.12
CA ALA A 356 -2.19 -27.64 11.11
C ALA A 356 -3.50 -27.87 10.33
N ASN A 357 -4.48 -26.98 10.50
CA ASN A 357 -5.76 -27.05 9.80
C ASN A 357 -5.65 -26.83 8.28
N THR A 358 -4.72 -26.00 7.79
CA THR A 358 -4.48 -25.84 6.35
C THR A 358 -3.89 -27.12 5.74
N LEU A 359 -2.90 -27.73 6.41
CA LEU A 359 -2.31 -29.00 5.98
C LEU A 359 -3.36 -30.12 5.92
N GLU A 360 -4.19 -30.23 6.96
CA GLU A 360 -5.22 -31.26 7.07
C GLU A 360 -6.38 -31.05 6.08
N ALA A 361 -6.85 -29.82 5.88
CA ALA A 361 -7.88 -29.51 4.88
C ALA A 361 -7.40 -29.75 3.44
N PHE A 362 -6.13 -29.43 3.14
CA PHE A 362 -5.52 -29.75 1.85
C PHE A 362 -5.40 -31.27 1.66
N ARG A 363 -4.93 -31.99 2.69
CA ARG A 363 -4.86 -33.47 2.67
C ARG A 363 -6.25 -34.07 2.39
N GLN A 364 -7.26 -33.76 3.20
CA GLN A 364 -8.61 -34.30 3.05
C GLN A 364 -9.21 -34.05 1.67
N LYS A 365 -8.97 -32.88 1.07
CA LYS A 365 -9.51 -32.52 -0.25
C LYS A 365 -8.81 -33.23 -1.42
N PHE A 366 -7.49 -33.45 -1.33
CA PHE A 366 -6.67 -33.91 -2.45
C PHE A 366 -6.15 -35.36 -2.30
N GLU A 367 -6.34 -36.00 -1.15
CA GLU A 367 -6.07 -37.43 -0.92
C GLU A 367 -6.84 -38.38 -1.87
N PRO A 368 -8.12 -38.12 -2.24
CA PRO A 368 -8.81 -38.90 -3.29
C PRO A 368 -8.14 -38.82 -4.68
N TYR A 369 -7.25 -37.85 -4.89
CA TYR A 369 -6.48 -37.63 -6.12
C TYR A 369 -4.99 -38.01 -5.95
N GLY A 370 -4.68 -38.83 -4.94
CA GLY A 370 -3.35 -39.41 -4.72
C GLY A 370 -2.42 -38.61 -3.80
N PHE A 371 -2.82 -37.44 -3.30
CA PHE A 371 -1.97 -36.69 -2.37
C PHE A 371 -1.79 -37.42 -1.03
N ARG A 372 -0.54 -37.62 -0.60
CA ARG A 372 -0.22 -38.39 0.62
C ARG A 372 0.14 -37.46 1.78
N ALA A 373 -0.34 -37.77 2.99
CA ALA A 373 0.02 -37.04 4.22
C ALA A 373 1.53 -36.84 4.38
N SER A 374 2.30 -37.92 4.17
CA SER A 374 3.76 -37.95 4.28
C SER A 374 4.52 -37.04 3.31
N ALA A 375 3.84 -36.51 2.28
CA ALA A 375 4.45 -35.55 1.36
C ALA A 375 4.56 -34.14 1.97
N SER A 376 3.65 -33.75 2.88
CA SER A 376 3.68 -32.44 3.53
C SER A 376 4.97 -32.25 4.33
N LEU A 377 5.84 -31.34 3.91
CA LEU A 377 7.14 -31.06 4.54
C LEU A 377 7.15 -29.61 5.10
N PRO A 378 6.73 -29.40 6.36
CA PRO A 378 6.94 -28.15 7.07
C PRO A 378 8.43 -27.85 7.26
N CYS A 379 8.87 -26.64 6.93
CA CYS A 379 10.26 -26.20 7.08
C CYS A 379 10.36 -24.73 7.51
N TYR A 380 11.43 -24.40 8.25
CA TYR A 380 11.72 -23.02 8.67
C TYR A 380 13.03 -22.51 8.03
N GLY A 381 13.08 -21.20 7.77
CA GLY A 381 14.14 -20.57 6.99
C GLY A 381 13.91 -19.10 6.62
N MET A 382 14.99 -18.39 6.25
CA MET A 382 14.99 -16.96 5.89
C MET A 382 16.18 -16.59 4.97
N ALA A 383 16.10 -15.46 4.27
CA ALA A 383 17.18 -14.99 3.39
C ALA A 383 18.54 -14.81 4.11
N GLU A 384 18.53 -14.39 5.37
CA GLU A 384 19.74 -14.28 6.22
C GLU A 384 20.44 -15.62 6.48
N THR A 385 19.73 -16.75 6.34
CA THR A 385 20.25 -18.14 6.36
C THR A 385 20.33 -18.75 4.95
N THR A 386 20.43 -17.92 3.91
CA THR A 386 20.25 -18.28 2.49
C THR A 386 18.83 -18.75 2.16
N LEU A 387 18.38 -19.87 2.72
CA LEU A 387 16.99 -20.29 2.73
C LEU A 387 16.69 -21.18 3.96
N ILE A 388 16.92 -22.49 3.92
CA ILE A 388 16.43 -23.43 4.95
C ILE A 388 17.34 -23.49 6.18
N VAL A 389 16.75 -23.76 7.35
CA VAL A 389 17.46 -24.06 8.63
C VAL A 389 16.99 -25.39 9.22
N THR A 390 15.67 -25.65 9.21
CA THR A 390 15.09 -26.90 9.72
C THR A 390 14.13 -27.53 8.72
N GLY A 391 14.12 -28.86 8.71
CA GLY A 391 13.30 -29.69 7.81
C GLY A 391 13.47 -31.17 8.16
N GLY A 392 12.58 -32.03 7.64
CA GLY A 392 12.65 -33.48 7.87
C GLY A 392 12.51 -33.93 9.34
N PRO A 393 12.77 -35.22 9.68
CA PRO A 393 13.22 -36.31 8.79
C PRO A 393 12.13 -36.78 7.81
N SER A 394 12.42 -37.70 6.89
CA SER A 394 11.48 -38.25 5.90
C SER A 394 10.27 -38.99 6.50
N GLU A 395 10.50 -39.86 7.48
CA GLU A 395 9.42 -40.53 8.21
C GLU A 395 8.75 -39.60 9.22
N THR A 396 7.48 -39.89 9.58
CA THR A 396 6.63 -39.11 10.53
C THR A 396 6.18 -37.70 10.10
N ARG A 397 6.33 -37.34 8.81
CA ARG A 397 5.79 -36.08 8.24
C ARG A 397 4.25 -36.08 8.08
N PRO A 398 3.56 -34.94 8.29
CA PRO A 398 3.99 -33.76 9.03
C PRO A 398 3.88 -34.01 10.54
N VAL A 399 4.86 -33.53 11.33
CA VAL A 399 4.76 -33.64 12.79
C VAL A 399 3.76 -32.59 13.32
N LEU A 400 2.68 -33.07 13.92
CA LEU A 400 1.66 -32.25 14.58
C LEU A 400 1.61 -32.63 16.06
N GLN A 401 1.90 -31.69 16.96
CA GLN A 401 1.90 -31.93 18.40
C GLN A 401 1.00 -30.92 19.13
N SER A 402 0.19 -31.42 20.06
CA SER A 402 -0.65 -30.61 20.93
C SER A 402 0.08 -30.20 22.20
N PHE A 403 -0.02 -28.93 22.56
CA PHE A 403 0.57 -28.31 23.74
C PHE A 403 -0.48 -27.51 24.51
N ASP A 404 -0.25 -27.24 25.79
CA ASP A 404 -1.13 -26.40 26.62
C ASP A 404 -1.02 -24.94 26.22
N ARG A 405 -2.13 -24.35 25.73
CA ARG A 405 -2.12 -22.95 25.28
C ARG A 405 -1.70 -21.98 26.40
N PHE A 406 -2.10 -22.23 27.64
CA PHE A 406 -1.91 -21.32 28.76
C PHE A 406 -0.49 -21.35 29.33
N GLU A 407 0.26 -22.42 29.08
CA GLU A 407 1.69 -22.48 29.40
C GLU A 407 2.54 -21.90 28.26
N LEU A 408 2.14 -22.07 26.99
CA LEU A 408 2.82 -21.43 25.86
C LEU A 408 2.85 -19.89 26.00
N ASP A 409 1.77 -19.27 26.49
CA ASP A 409 1.70 -17.83 26.76
C ASP A 409 2.74 -17.39 27.82
N LYS A 410 3.04 -18.28 28.78
CA LYS A 410 4.03 -18.08 29.84
C LYS A 410 5.45 -18.43 29.39
N LYS A 411 5.65 -18.69 28.09
CA LYS A 411 6.89 -19.18 27.47
C LYS A 411 7.33 -20.56 27.98
N HIS A 412 6.39 -21.42 28.37
CA HIS A 412 6.62 -22.81 28.79
C HIS A 412 6.01 -23.83 27.81
N VAL A 413 6.69 -24.95 27.60
CA VAL A 413 6.28 -25.98 26.64
C VAL A 413 5.76 -27.21 27.39
N VAL A 414 4.44 -27.31 27.55
CA VAL A 414 3.78 -28.45 28.20
C VAL A 414 2.97 -29.23 27.16
N PRO A 415 3.33 -30.49 26.82
CA PRO A 415 2.58 -31.29 25.87
C PRO A 415 1.21 -31.71 26.45
N ARG A 416 0.21 -31.82 25.57
CA ARG A 416 -1.17 -32.23 25.90
C ARG A 416 -1.67 -33.32 24.95
N GLU A 417 -2.66 -34.08 25.41
CA GLU A 417 -3.43 -34.98 24.56
C GLU A 417 -4.29 -34.16 23.59
N ASP A 418 -4.53 -34.70 22.39
CA ASP A 418 -5.25 -34.05 21.29
C ASP A 418 -6.72 -33.67 21.60
N ASN A 419 -7.27 -34.20 22.69
CA ASN A 419 -8.64 -33.98 23.15
C ASN A 419 -8.74 -33.17 24.46
N ASP A 420 -7.63 -32.66 25.00
CA ASP A 420 -7.63 -31.78 26.17
C ASP A 420 -8.21 -30.40 25.79
N PRO A 421 -9.20 -29.84 26.52
CA PRO A 421 -9.76 -28.53 26.20
C PRO A 421 -8.76 -27.36 26.21
N SER A 422 -7.60 -27.51 26.86
CA SER A 422 -6.50 -26.51 26.82
C SER A 422 -5.57 -26.68 25.62
N ALA A 423 -5.66 -27.79 24.88
CA ALA A 423 -4.76 -28.10 23.78
C ALA A 423 -4.79 -27.03 22.68
N ARG A 424 -3.60 -26.78 22.11
CA ARG A 424 -3.33 -26.02 20.88
C ARG A 424 -2.34 -26.84 20.06
N LYS A 425 -2.73 -27.20 18.85
CA LYS A 425 -1.94 -28.06 17.95
C LYS A 425 -0.98 -27.21 17.12
N LEU A 426 0.32 -27.46 17.28
CA LEU A 426 1.38 -26.79 16.52
C LEU A 426 2.02 -27.75 15.51
N VAL A 427 2.55 -27.16 14.44
CA VAL A 427 3.29 -27.87 13.39
C VAL A 427 4.78 -27.83 13.74
N GLY A 428 5.44 -28.98 13.75
CA GLY A 428 6.89 -29.06 13.82
C GLY A 428 7.49 -28.68 12.47
N CYS A 429 8.31 -27.62 12.43
CA CYS A 429 8.98 -27.11 11.23
C CYS A 429 10.24 -27.93 10.86
N GLY A 430 10.25 -29.22 11.18
CA GLY A 430 11.35 -30.13 10.95
C GLY A 430 12.44 -30.14 12.02
N ALA A 431 13.42 -31.04 11.81
CA ALA A 431 14.58 -31.20 12.68
C ALA A 431 15.71 -30.22 12.35
N VAL A 432 16.64 -30.05 13.28
CA VAL A 432 17.92 -29.36 13.04
C VAL A 432 18.75 -30.20 12.06
N LEU A 433 19.20 -29.58 10.97
CA LEU A 433 19.84 -30.26 9.85
C LEU A 433 21.36 -30.46 10.08
N PRO A 434 22.04 -31.33 9.30
CA PRO A 434 23.46 -31.60 9.48
C PRO A 434 24.32 -30.33 9.33
N ASN A 435 25.18 -30.08 10.33
CA ASN A 435 26.05 -28.89 10.45
C ASN A 435 25.32 -27.57 10.79
N GLU A 436 24.01 -27.60 11.07
CA GLU A 436 23.31 -26.48 11.71
C GLU A 436 23.49 -26.52 13.24
N THR A 437 23.67 -25.37 13.86
CA THR A 437 23.47 -25.18 15.30
C THR A 437 22.31 -24.22 15.50
N VAL A 438 21.18 -24.74 16.00
CA VAL A 438 20.01 -23.95 16.38
C VAL A 438 19.92 -23.90 17.91
N LEU A 439 19.89 -22.70 18.47
CA LEU A 439 19.70 -22.44 19.90
C LEU A 439 18.40 -21.67 20.13
N ILE A 440 17.80 -21.90 21.29
CA ILE A 440 16.68 -21.12 21.81
C ILE A 440 17.26 -20.22 22.91
N VAL A 441 17.17 -18.90 22.73
CA VAL A 441 17.92 -17.92 23.53
C VAL A 441 17.01 -16.83 24.06
N ASP A 442 17.13 -16.49 25.34
CA ASP A 442 16.44 -15.34 25.91
C ASP A 442 16.96 -14.03 25.27
N PRO A 443 16.10 -13.23 24.62
CA PRO A 443 16.54 -12.14 23.75
C PRO A 443 17.16 -10.94 24.49
N GLU A 444 16.94 -10.85 25.80
CA GLU A 444 17.40 -9.76 26.68
C GLU A 444 18.67 -10.15 27.43
N THR A 445 18.63 -11.26 28.18
CA THR A 445 19.74 -11.78 28.99
C THR A 445 20.76 -12.57 28.19
N ARG A 446 20.43 -12.99 26.96
CA ARG A 446 21.24 -13.81 26.04
C ARG A 446 21.56 -15.23 26.53
N LYS A 447 20.79 -15.70 27.52
CA LYS A 447 20.89 -17.05 28.07
C LYS A 447 20.29 -18.07 27.12
N VAL A 448 21.02 -19.16 26.87
CA VAL A 448 20.44 -20.33 26.20
C VAL A 448 19.43 -20.99 27.14
N LEU A 449 18.19 -21.10 26.67
CA LEU A 449 17.07 -21.66 27.41
C LEU A 449 17.02 -23.19 27.27
N ALA A 450 16.17 -23.83 28.09
CA ALA A 450 15.91 -25.27 27.98
C ALA A 450 14.82 -25.58 26.95
N ASP A 451 14.82 -26.82 26.45
CA ASP A 451 13.86 -27.40 25.49
C ASP A 451 12.37 -27.16 25.89
N ASP A 452 12.08 -27.03 27.19
CA ASP A 452 10.76 -26.78 27.75
C ASP A 452 10.38 -25.28 27.85
N GLN A 453 11.14 -24.39 27.20
CA GLN A 453 10.94 -22.94 27.23
C GLN A 453 10.97 -22.30 25.84
N ILE A 454 10.31 -21.14 25.69
CA ILE A 454 10.24 -20.39 24.42
C ILE A 454 11.17 -19.17 24.45
N GLY A 455 12.03 -19.05 23.45
CA GLY A 455 12.98 -17.94 23.27
C GLY A 455 13.18 -17.56 21.80
N GLU A 456 14.11 -16.65 21.53
CA GLU A 456 14.52 -16.28 20.19
C GLU A 456 15.36 -17.40 19.55
N ILE A 457 15.05 -17.72 18.29
CA ILE A 457 15.78 -18.73 17.52
C ILE A 457 17.10 -18.10 17.06
N TRP A 458 18.22 -18.64 17.51
CA TRP A 458 19.58 -18.23 17.11
C TRP A 458 20.21 -19.34 16.28
N VAL A 459 20.91 -18.99 15.19
CA VAL A 459 21.42 -19.96 14.20
C VAL A 459 22.90 -19.72 13.92
N ASP A 460 23.72 -20.78 13.94
CA ASP A 460 25.04 -20.81 13.32
C ASP A 460 25.07 -21.93 12.27
N SER A 461 25.63 -21.64 11.10
CA SER A 461 25.54 -22.47 9.90
C SER A 461 26.49 -21.96 8.80
N PRO A 462 27.12 -22.85 8.00
CA PRO A 462 27.80 -22.47 6.76
C PRO A 462 26.92 -21.75 5.72
N SER A 463 25.58 -21.80 5.87
CA SER A 463 24.63 -21.12 4.99
C SER A 463 24.19 -19.73 5.48
N VAL A 464 24.57 -19.32 6.70
CA VAL A 464 24.37 -17.94 7.19
C VAL A 464 25.16 -16.96 6.31
N GLY A 465 24.47 -15.93 5.81
CA GLY A 465 25.07 -14.92 4.95
C GLY A 465 26.18 -14.12 5.63
N ALA A 466 27.10 -13.55 4.85
CA ALA A 466 28.22 -12.75 5.37
C ALA A 466 27.80 -11.44 6.08
N GLY A 467 26.53 -11.04 5.95
CA GLY A 467 25.94 -9.87 6.60
C GLY A 467 25.01 -9.08 5.67
N TYR A 468 24.67 -7.87 6.08
CA TYR A 468 24.01 -6.87 5.23
C TYR A 468 25.05 -6.01 4.50
N TYR A 469 24.87 -5.86 3.18
CA TYR A 469 25.74 -5.05 2.32
C TYR A 469 25.79 -3.59 2.81
N GLN A 470 27.00 -3.04 2.89
CA GLN A 470 27.33 -1.68 3.37
C GLN A 470 26.79 -1.27 4.77
N ARG A 471 26.20 -2.17 5.57
CA ARG A 471 25.50 -1.84 6.83
C ARG A 471 26.14 -2.49 8.06
N LYS A 472 27.40 -2.12 8.35
CA LYS A 472 28.25 -2.75 9.39
C LYS A 472 27.54 -2.94 10.74
N GLU A 473 26.92 -1.91 11.30
CA GLU A 473 26.26 -1.98 12.62
C GLU A 473 25.08 -2.97 12.65
N ALA A 474 24.32 -3.04 11.56
CA ALA A 474 23.22 -4.00 11.42
C ALA A 474 23.75 -5.43 11.22
N THR A 475 24.88 -5.59 10.51
CA THR A 475 25.59 -6.87 10.40
C THR A 475 26.07 -7.34 11.77
N GLU A 476 26.72 -6.48 12.55
CA GLU A 476 27.23 -6.81 13.88
C GLU A 476 26.09 -7.25 14.82
N ARG A 477 25.03 -6.44 14.92
CA ARG A 477 23.87 -6.70 15.79
C ARG A 477 23.12 -7.99 15.43
N THR A 478 23.09 -8.36 14.14
CA THR A 478 22.26 -9.47 13.64
C THR A 478 23.05 -10.75 13.40
N PHE A 479 24.26 -10.69 12.84
CA PHE A 479 25.06 -11.86 12.41
C PHE A 479 26.27 -12.16 13.32
N LYS A 480 26.50 -11.37 14.38
CA LYS A 480 27.64 -11.49 15.30
C LYS A 480 27.20 -11.49 16.77
N ALA A 481 26.05 -12.10 17.05
CA ALA A 481 25.53 -12.18 18.41
C ALA A 481 26.28 -13.25 19.24
N MET A 482 26.63 -12.89 20.47
CA MET A 482 27.23 -13.79 21.47
C MET A 482 26.23 -14.02 22.61
N THR A 483 26.14 -15.26 23.09
CA THR A 483 25.38 -15.65 24.29
C THR A 483 26.04 -15.14 25.58
N ASP A 484 25.41 -15.30 26.73
CA ASP A 484 25.99 -14.89 28.02
C ASP A 484 27.13 -15.80 28.54
N ASP A 485 27.33 -16.96 27.91
CA ASP A 485 28.48 -17.86 28.10
C ASP A 485 29.52 -17.78 26.97
N ASP A 486 29.58 -16.63 26.28
CA ASP A 486 30.53 -16.28 25.22
C ASP A 486 30.57 -17.25 24.01
N ARG A 487 29.50 -18.03 23.76
CA ARG A 487 29.35 -18.80 22.53
C ARG A 487 28.79 -17.94 21.40
N GLY A 488 29.31 -18.16 20.19
CA GLY A 488 28.93 -17.48 18.96
C GLY A 488 30.12 -17.39 17.99
N PRO A 489 30.01 -16.60 16.90
CA PRO A 489 28.88 -15.72 16.57
C PRO A 489 27.66 -16.46 16.04
N PHE A 490 26.47 -16.06 16.49
CA PHE A 490 25.18 -16.52 15.97
C PHE A 490 24.47 -15.44 15.15
N LEU A 491 23.61 -15.88 14.22
CA LEU A 491 22.55 -15.10 13.61
C LEU A 491 21.34 -15.01 14.56
N ARG A 492 20.90 -13.80 14.87
CA ARG A 492 19.60 -13.51 15.50
C ARG A 492 18.51 -13.42 14.44
N THR A 493 17.60 -14.39 14.41
CA THR A 493 16.48 -14.42 13.46
C THR A 493 15.42 -13.35 13.77
N GLY A 494 15.27 -12.96 15.04
CA GLY A 494 14.13 -12.19 15.54
C GLY A 494 12.84 -13.01 15.66
N ASP A 495 12.86 -14.30 15.34
CA ASP A 495 11.71 -15.21 15.42
C ASP A 495 11.75 -15.99 16.76
N LEU A 496 10.58 -16.36 17.28
CA LEU A 496 10.43 -17.03 18.58
C LEU A 496 10.02 -18.49 18.40
N GLY A 497 10.65 -19.40 19.14
CA GLY A 497 10.33 -20.83 19.07
C GLY A 497 10.91 -21.65 20.22
N PHE A 498 10.75 -22.95 20.11
CA PHE A 498 11.27 -23.95 21.05
C PHE A 498 11.61 -25.26 20.33
N LEU A 499 12.45 -26.09 20.93
CA LEU A 499 12.80 -27.43 20.42
C LEU A 499 12.08 -28.48 21.27
N TYR A 500 11.18 -29.28 20.68
CA TYR A 500 10.48 -30.36 21.39
C TYR A 500 10.59 -31.67 20.61
N GLU A 501 11.03 -32.73 21.30
CA GLU A 501 11.25 -34.09 20.77
C GLU A 501 12.01 -34.15 19.43
N GLY A 502 12.97 -33.24 19.23
CA GLY A 502 13.82 -33.18 18.03
C GLY A 502 13.24 -32.36 16.86
N GLN A 503 12.16 -31.62 17.07
CA GLN A 503 11.54 -30.73 16.09
C GLN A 503 11.58 -29.27 16.57
N LEU A 504 11.79 -28.32 15.65
CA LEU A 504 11.65 -26.89 15.91
C LEU A 504 10.18 -26.47 15.75
N TYR A 505 9.60 -25.88 16.79
CA TYR A 505 8.27 -25.27 16.75
C TYR A 505 8.41 -23.75 16.73
N VAL A 506 8.01 -23.13 15.63
CA VAL A 506 8.01 -21.66 15.50
C VAL A 506 6.73 -21.11 16.15
N SER A 507 6.86 -20.60 17.37
CA SER A 507 5.76 -20.01 18.13
C SER A 507 5.30 -18.67 17.54
N GLY A 508 6.24 -17.86 17.03
CA GLY A 508 5.95 -16.58 16.39
C GLY A 508 7.18 -15.71 16.20
N ARG A 509 7.07 -14.41 16.49
CA ARG A 509 8.11 -13.42 16.22
C ARG A 509 8.23 -12.39 17.34
N LEU A 510 9.46 -12.03 17.69
CA LEU A 510 9.78 -11.15 18.83
C LEU A 510 9.14 -9.75 18.73
N LYS A 511 8.82 -9.30 17.51
CA LYS A 511 8.19 -8.00 17.21
C LYS A 511 6.71 -8.07 16.83
N ASP A 512 6.14 -9.27 16.72
CA ASP A 512 4.73 -9.44 16.35
C ASP A 512 3.91 -10.06 17.51
N MET A 513 4.52 -10.40 18.65
CA MET A 513 3.81 -10.88 19.83
C MET A 513 2.84 -9.82 20.36
N ILE A 514 1.65 -10.25 20.77
CA ILE A 514 0.54 -9.42 21.28
C ILE A 514 0.59 -9.56 22.81
N ILE A 515 0.96 -8.50 23.55
CA ILE A 515 1.34 -8.59 24.98
C ILE A 515 0.23 -7.97 25.83
N VAL A 516 -0.89 -8.68 25.88
CA VAL A 516 -2.18 -8.07 26.20
C VAL A 516 -2.67 -8.52 27.58
N ARG A 517 -2.85 -7.60 28.53
CA ARG A 517 -3.10 -7.86 29.98
C ARG A 517 -1.92 -8.52 30.72
N GLY A 518 -0.76 -8.63 30.08
CA GLY A 518 0.27 -9.58 30.50
C GLY A 518 -0.05 -11.03 30.11
N VAL A 519 -1.07 -11.26 29.27
CA VAL A 519 -1.30 -12.50 28.54
C VAL A 519 -0.64 -12.35 27.17
N ASN A 520 0.48 -13.03 26.96
CA ASN A 520 1.12 -13.05 25.65
C ASN A 520 0.32 -13.94 24.71
N ARG A 521 -0.14 -13.43 23.56
CA ARG A 521 -0.70 -14.22 22.46
C ARG A 521 0.15 -14.04 21.20
N TYR A 522 0.14 -15.04 20.32
CA TYR A 522 0.76 -14.90 19.01
C TYR A 522 -0.32 -14.62 17.94
N PRO A 523 -0.09 -13.67 17.02
CA PRO A 523 -1.07 -13.29 16.01
C PRO A 523 -1.68 -14.46 15.24
N GLN A 524 -0.86 -15.41 14.80
CA GLN A 524 -1.33 -16.56 14.01
C GLN A 524 -2.39 -17.41 14.71
N ASP A 525 -2.42 -17.43 16.04
CA ASP A 525 -3.39 -18.21 16.81
C ASP A 525 -4.75 -17.51 16.85
N VAL A 526 -4.71 -16.20 17.08
CA VAL A 526 -5.88 -15.32 17.00
C VAL A 526 -6.42 -15.34 15.57
N GLU A 527 -5.56 -15.14 14.55
CA GLU A 527 -5.91 -15.19 13.14
C GLU A 527 -6.56 -16.53 12.76
N GLU A 528 -5.98 -17.68 13.15
CA GLU A 528 -6.60 -18.98 12.87
C GLU A 528 -7.95 -19.13 13.58
N THR A 529 -8.08 -18.59 14.79
CA THR A 529 -9.34 -18.60 15.55
C THR A 529 -10.41 -17.74 14.89
N VAL A 530 -10.04 -16.57 14.34
CA VAL A 530 -10.89 -15.69 13.53
C VAL A 530 -11.32 -16.40 12.25
N GLU A 531 -10.40 -17.08 11.55
CA GLU A 531 -10.69 -17.83 10.31
C GLU A 531 -11.66 -19.00 10.56
N ARG A 532 -11.57 -19.66 11.72
CA ARG A 532 -12.51 -20.72 12.12
C ARG A 532 -13.81 -20.20 12.76
N SER A 533 -13.89 -18.91 13.09
CA SER A 533 -15.03 -18.33 13.83
C SER A 533 -16.28 -18.12 13.00
N SER A 534 -16.10 -17.88 11.69
CA SER A 534 -17.19 -17.49 10.79
C SER A 534 -16.86 -17.86 9.34
N PRO A 535 -17.79 -18.49 8.61
CA PRO A 535 -17.58 -18.92 7.22
C PRO A 535 -17.49 -17.75 6.22
N ILE A 536 -17.69 -16.50 6.65
CA ILE A 536 -17.44 -15.33 5.79
C ILE A 536 -15.98 -14.89 5.80
N VAL A 537 -15.15 -15.33 6.75
CA VAL A 537 -13.73 -14.95 6.80
C VAL A 537 -12.94 -15.79 5.80
N GLN A 538 -12.14 -15.15 4.94
CA GLN A 538 -11.26 -15.86 4.03
C GLN A 538 -10.02 -16.37 4.78
N ALA A 539 -9.76 -17.68 4.68
CA ALA A 539 -8.63 -18.31 5.33
C ALA A 539 -7.28 -17.84 4.75
N GLY A 540 -6.24 -17.80 5.57
CA GLY A 540 -4.96 -17.17 5.25
C GLY A 540 -5.06 -15.68 4.89
N ALA A 541 -6.08 -14.97 5.39
CA ALA A 541 -6.36 -13.57 5.05
C ALA A 541 -6.87 -12.74 6.25
N VAL A 542 -6.44 -13.10 7.46
CA VAL A 542 -6.60 -12.29 8.67
C VAL A 542 -5.24 -11.77 9.12
N ALA A 543 -5.23 -10.54 9.66
CA ALA A 543 -4.15 -9.99 10.45
C ALA A 543 -4.65 -9.73 11.88
N ALA A 544 -3.97 -10.30 12.86
CA ALA A 544 -4.09 -9.91 14.27
C ALA A 544 -2.84 -9.14 14.68
N PHE A 545 -3.00 -8.09 15.47
CA PHE A 545 -1.89 -7.28 15.96
C PHE A 545 -2.36 -6.44 17.14
N ALA A 546 -1.48 -6.11 18.07
CA ALA A 546 -1.77 -5.15 19.12
C ALA A 546 -1.65 -3.70 18.61
N MET A 547 -2.45 -2.81 19.17
CA MET A 547 -2.57 -1.40 18.78
C MET A 547 -2.81 -0.54 20.02
N GLU A 548 -2.18 0.65 20.10
CA GLU A 548 -2.53 1.61 21.17
C GLU A 548 -3.87 2.31 20.93
N TYR A 549 -4.67 2.39 21.99
CA TYR A 549 -5.71 3.39 22.20
C TYR A 549 -5.83 3.72 23.70
N ASP A 550 -6.01 5.00 24.07
CA ASP A 550 -6.19 5.48 25.45
C ASP A 550 -5.21 4.88 26.49
N GLY A 551 -3.93 4.77 26.10
CA GLY A 551 -2.86 4.21 26.93
C GLY A 551 -2.91 2.68 27.11
N ARG A 552 -3.55 1.94 26.19
CA ARG A 552 -3.71 0.48 26.27
C ARG A 552 -3.52 -0.23 24.92
N GLU A 553 -2.87 -1.41 24.91
CA GLU A 553 -2.88 -2.33 23.78
C GLU A 553 -4.28 -2.88 23.65
N GLN A 554 -4.72 -2.93 22.42
CA GLN A 554 -5.97 -3.49 21.99
C GLN A 554 -5.60 -4.28 20.75
N LEU A 555 -5.83 -5.59 20.80
CA LEU A 555 -5.67 -6.42 19.63
C LEU A 555 -6.77 -6.01 18.63
N ALA A 556 -6.30 -5.63 17.45
CA ALA A 556 -7.11 -5.28 16.32
C ALA A 556 -7.04 -6.42 15.31
N ILE A 557 -8.21 -6.86 14.86
CA ILE A 557 -8.37 -7.97 13.93
C ILE A 557 -8.84 -7.41 12.60
N VAL A 558 -8.03 -7.56 11.55
CA VAL A 558 -8.40 -7.17 10.19
C VAL A 558 -8.56 -8.42 9.34
N ALA A 559 -9.79 -8.73 8.94
CA ALA A 559 -10.14 -9.97 8.26
C ALA A 559 -10.76 -9.70 6.88
N GLU A 560 -10.27 -10.36 5.83
CA GLU A 560 -10.92 -10.30 4.52
C GLU A 560 -12.23 -11.10 4.51
N ALA A 561 -13.33 -10.44 4.14
CA ALA A 561 -14.61 -11.12 3.96
C ALA A 561 -14.79 -11.68 2.54
N ALA A 562 -15.39 -12.86 2.46
CA ALA A 562 -15.86 -13.51 1.25
C ALA A 562 -17.06 -12.73 0.64
N ARG A 563 -17.20 -12.78 -0.69
CA ARG A 563 -18.32 -12.14 -1.42
C ARG A 563 -19.61 -12.96 -1.27
N VAL A 564 -20.27 -12.85 -0.13
CA VAL A 564 -21.60 -13.43 0.15
C VAL A 564 -22.65 -12.30 0.12
N ARG A 565 -23.90 -12.61 -0.24
CA ARG A 565 -25.03 -11.65 -0.20
C ARG A 565 -25.80 -11.80 1.11
N ASP A 566 -26.49 -10.74 1.51
CA ASP A 566 -27.47 -10.74 2.60
C ASP A 566 -26.89 -11.27 3.94
N VAL A 567 -25.66 -10.83 4.24
CA VAL A 567 -24.91 -11.18 5.46
C VAL A 567 -25.25 -10.21 6.58
N ASP A 568 -25.63 -10.74 7.75
CA ASP A 568 -25.63 -10.01 9.01
C ASP A 568 -24.19 -9.84 9.50
N TRP A 569 -23.56 -8.72 9.12
CA TRP A 569 -22.16 -8.45 9.45
C TRP A 569 -21.94 -8.29 10.96
N ASP A 570 -22.92 -7.78 11.70
CA ASP A 570 -22.85 -7.66 13.14
C ASP A 570 -22.81 -9.07 13.76
N ALA A 571 -23.67 -10.00 13.34
CA ALA A 571 -23.60 -11.39 13.78
C ALA A 571 -22.25 -12.08 13.48
N GLN A 572 -21.60 -11.77 12.35
CA GLN A 572 -20.29 -12.34 12.03
C GLN A 572 -19.14 -11.70 12.82
N ILE A 573 -19.16 -10.37 13.02
CA ILE A 573 -18.19 -9.68 13.86
C ILE A 573 -18.36 -10.07 15.32
N GLN A 574 -19.60 -10.24 15.76
CA GLN A 574 -19.92 -10.85 17.03
C GLN A 574 -19.28 -12.24 17.09
N ALA A 575 -19.46 -13.11 16.09
CA ALA A 575 -18.90 -14.48 16.07
C ALA A 575 -17.38 -14.56 16.22
N ILE A 576 -16.67 -13.65 15.56
CA ILE A 576 -15.22 -13.49 15.70
C ILE A 576 -14.83 -13.26 17.17
N ARG A 577 -15.64 -12.53 17.93
CA ARG A 577 -15.30 -12.08 19.29
C ARG A 577 -15.36 -13.20 20.35
N ARG A 578 -16.41 -14.06 20.47
CA ARG A 578 -16.36 -15.25 21.37
C ARG A 578 -15.34 -16.23 20.87
N ALA A 579 -15.20 -16.41 19.56
CA ALA A 579 -14.20 -17.35 19.07
C ALA A 579 -12.81 -17.01 19.62
N VAL A 580 -12.38 -15.75 19.49
CA VAL A 580 -11.11 -15.31 20.07
C VAL A 580 -11.13 -15.32 21.60
N THR A 581 -12.26 -14.97 22.24
CA THR A 581 -12.41 -15.00 23.70
C THR A 581 -12.29 -16.40 24.29
N ASP A 582 -13.22 -17.29 23.93
CA ASP A 582 -13.40 -18.63 24.49
C ASP A 582 -12.14 -19.49 24.27
N GLU A 583 -11.30 -19.10 23.32
CA GLU A 583 -10.05 -19.79 23.01
C GLU A 583 -8.80 -19.14 23.63
N HIS A 584 -8.73 -17.80 23.71
CA HIS A 584 -7.55 -17.03 24.17
C HIS A 584 -7.73 -16.29 25.50
N ASP A 585 -8.86 -16.44 26.20
CA ASP A 585 -9.22 -15.67 27.42
C ASP A 585 -9.13 -14.14 27.22
N LEU A 586 -9.49 -13.66 26.02
CA LEU A 586 -9.14 -12.31 25.55
C LEU A 586 -10.29 -11.62 24.77
N PRO A 587 -11.21 -10.82 25.37
CA PRO A 587 -12.24 -9.60 24.26
C PRO A 587 -11.52 -8.86 23.14
N PRO A 588 -11.70 -9.22 21.84
CA PRO A 588 -11.30 -8.35 20.76
C PRO A 588 -11.91 -6.98 20.97
N ASP A 589 -11.06 -5.97 21.09
CA ASP A 589 -11.50 -4.60 21.24
C ASP A 589 -11.68 -3.93 19.87
N ALA A 590 -11.11 -4.47 18.79
CA ALA A 590 -11.55 -4.12 17.43
C ALA A 590 -11.53 -5.28 16.43
N VAL A 591 -12.56 -5.30 15.58
CA VAL A 591 -12.71 -6.24 14.46
C VAL A 591 -13.15 -5.48 13.22
N TYR A 592 -12.31 -5.48 12.20
CA TYR A 592 -12.51 -4.82 10.91
C TYR A 592 -12.66 -5.88 9.81
N LEU A 593 -13.87 -6.00 9.24
CA LEU A 593 -14.09 -6.80 8.04
C LEU A 593 -13.79 -5.93 6.81
N VAL A 594 -12.89 -6.40 5.95
CA VAL A 594 -12.45 -5.69 4.75
C VAL A 594 -12.72 -6.49 3.47
N ARG A 595 -12.76 -5.79 2.34
CA ARG A 595 -12.93 -6.42 1.03
C ARG A 595 -11.80 -7.39 0.73
N ASN A 596 -12.12 -8.51 0.07
CA ASN A 596 -11.14 -9.46 -0.46
C ASN A 596 -9.98 -8.76 -1.20
N SER A 597 -8.75 -9.24 -0.98
CA SER A 597 -7.49 -8.63 -1.47
C SER A 597 -7.25 -7.19 -0.95
N SER A 598 -7.52 -6.94 0.34
CA SER A 598 -7.24 -5.67 1.04
C SER A 598 -6.36 -5.80 2.27
N VAL A 599 -6.21 -7.00 2.85
CA VAL A 599 -5.16 -7.24 3.87
C VAL A 599 -3.82 -7.26 3.14
N PRO A 600 -2.87 -6.34 3.44
CA PRO A 600 -1.62 -6.27 2.68
C PRO A 600 -0.77 -7.51 2.92
N LYS A 601 -0.32 -8.12 1.82
CA LYS A 601 0.51 -9.34 1.82
C LYS A 601 1.85 -9.09 1.13
N THR A 602 2.90 -9.82 1.47
CA THR A 602 4.19 -9.73 0.76
C THR A 602 4.08 -10.32 -0.66
N SER A 603 5.14 -10.21 -1.47
CA SER A 603 5.24 -10.95 -2.75
C SER A 603 5.29 -12.48 -2.58
N SER A 604 5.35 -12.97 -1.35
CA SER A 604 5.27 -14.37 -0.93
C SER A 604 4.03 -14.65 -0.07
N GLY A 605 2.99 -13.80 -0.14
CA GLY A 605 1.70 -14.04 0.51
C GLY A 605 1.61 -13.76 2.02
N LYS A 606 2.76 -13.64 2.72
CA LYS A 606 2.81 -13.39 4.17
C LYS A 606 2.02 -12.14 4.56
N ILE A 607 1.19 -12.26 5.60
CA ILE A 607 0.42 -11.14 6.16
C ILE A 607 1.36 -10.03 6.66
N GLN A 608 1.20 -8.80 6.15
CA GLN A 608 1.93 -7.63 6.63
C GLN A 608 1.15 -6.98 7.78
N ARG A 609 1.19 -7.58 8.98
CA ARG A 609 0.44 -7.14 10.18
C ARG A 609 0.65 -5.66 10.51
N HIS A 610 1.91 -5.20 10.46
CA HIS A 610 2.25 -3.78 10.63
C HIS A 610 1.58 -2.87 9.57
N ALA A 611 1.38 -3.34 8.33
CA ALA A 611 0.67 -2.57 7.30
C ALA A 611 -0.85 -2.61 7.49
N CYS A 612 -1.40 -3.62 8.17
CA CYS A 612 -2.79 -3.57 8.66
C CYS A 612 -2.93 -2.60 9.84
N LEU A 613 -1.98 -2.58 10.78
CA LEU A 613 -1.93 -1.62 11.88
C LEU A 613 -1.87 -0.18 11.38
N HIS A 614 -1.00 0.10 10.41
CA HIS A 614 -1.00 1.37 9.69
C HIS A 614 -2.35 1.61 9.00
N ALA A 615 -2.86 0.69 8.18
CA ALA A 615 -4.15 0.88 7.53
C ALA A 615 -5.37 0.97 8.50
N VAL A 616 -5.24 0.63 9.79
CA VAL A 616 -6.24 0.92 10.84
C VAL A 616 -6.03 2.31 11.44
N ARG A 617 -4.80 2.65 11.87
CA ARG A 617 -4.46 3.97 12.46
C ARG A 617 -4.61 5.10 11.44
N ASP A 618 -4.02 4.90 10.27
CA ASP A 618 -4.18 5.67 9.05
C ASP A 618 -5.48 5.28 8.29
N ASN A 619 -6.37 4.44 8.86
CA ASN A 619 -7.73 4.06 8.41
C ASN A 619 -7.90 3.72 6.90
N GLU A 620 -6.83 3.45 6.14
CA GLU A 620 -6.84 3.09 4.71
C GLU A 620 -7.57 1.76 4.39
N LEU A 621 -8.07 1.04 5.41
CA LEU A 621 -8.84 -0.20 5.25
C LEU A 621 -10.04 -0.01 4.31
N LYS A 622 -10.12 -0.90 3.31
CA LYS A 622 -11.28 -1.03 2.41
C LYS A 622 -12.41 -1.80 3.10
N LEU A 623 -13.01 -1.17 4.09
CA LEU A 623 -14.01 -1.76 4.98
C LEU A 623 -15.25 -2.30 4.24
N ILE A 624 -15.83 -3.32 4.86
CA ILE A 624 -17.18 -3.86 4.64
C ILE A 624 -18.02 -3.59 5.89
N ALA A 625 -17.47 -3.89 7.07
CA ALA A 625 -18.06 -3.59 8.38
C ALA A 625 -16.94 -3.47 9.42
N LYS A 626 -17.22 -2.83 10.56
CA LYS A 626 -16.32 -2.82 11.73
C LYS A 626 -17.14 -2.89 13.02
N TRP A 627 -16.50 -3.37 14.08
CA TRP A 627 -16.93 -3.13 15.46
C TRP A 627 -15.69 -2.76 16.28
N VAL A 628 -15.86 -1.84 17.24
CA VAL A 628 -14.78 -1.23 18.00
C VAL A 628 -15.26 -0.91 19.43
N ARG A 629 -14.55 -1.36 20.47
CA ARG A 629 -14.97 -1.31 21.89
C ARG A 629 -15.01 0.09 22.45
N TRP A 630 -14.02 0.89 22.10
CA TRP A 630 -13.91 2.27 22.59
C TRP A 630 -15.00 3.17 22.00
N GLU A 631 -15.66 2.74 20.93
CA GLU A 631 -16.88 3.36 20.41
C GLU A 631 -18.15 2.97 21.22
N GLU A 632 -18.13 1.88 22.02
CA GLU A 632 -19.27 1.46 22.87
C GLU A 632 -19.30 2.13 24.27
N VAL A 633 -18.13 2.37 24.89
CA VAL A 633 -18.06 3.08 26.20
C VAL A 633 -18.48 4.56 26.05
N ALA A 634 -18.39 5.08 24.82
CA ALA A 634 -18.66 6.45 24.43
C ALA A 634 -20.13 6.71 24.04
N GLY A 635 -21.11 6.25 24.84
CA GLY A 635 -22.53 6.60 24.67
C GLY A 635 -22.85 8.12 24.72
N THR A 636 -21.83 8.95 24.99
CA THR A 636 -21.85 10.42 24.93
C THR A 636 -20.51 11.00 24.40
N ALA A 637 -19.95 10.48 23.30
CA ALA A 637 -18.87 11.16 22.56
C ALA A 637 -19.03 11.03 21.03
N ALA A 638 -18.19 11.75 20.29
CA ALA A 638 -18.41 12.09 18.88
C ALA A 638 -18.05 10.99 17.86
N LEU A 639 -18.66 11.17 16.68
CA LEU A 639 -18.28 10.66 15.36
C LEU A 639 -16.77 10.46 15.10
N GLY A 640 -16.45 9.42 14.32
CA GLY A 640 -15.24 9.36 13.49
C GLY A 640 -13.94 8.98 14.21
N GLU A 641 -12.79 8.91 13.54
CA GLU A 641 -12.45 9.11 12.12
C GLU A 641 -11.43 8.02 11.69
N ALA A 642 -11.38 7.50 10.45
CA ALA A 642 -11.20 8.11 9.12
C ALA A 642 -9.75 8.58 8.82
N MET A 643 -9.23 8.18 7.64
CA MET A 643 -7.89 8.41 7.01
C MET A 643 -7.74 7.41 5.81
N PRO A 644 -6.77 7.49 4.85
CA PRO A 644 -7.17 7.78 3.46
C PRO A 644 -6.50 6.93 2.32
N MET A 645 -5.91 7.62 1.33
CA MET A 645 -5.14 7.17 0.14
C MET A 645 -5.79 6.20 -0.87
N MET A 646 -6.58 6.75 -1.81
CA MET A 646 -6.65 6.19 -3.18
C MET A 646 -6.61 7.26 -4.28
N GLN A 647 -5.69 7.07 -5.22
CA GLN A 647 -5.66 7.57 -6.61
C GLN A 647 -5.46 9.07 -6.91
N ALA A 648 -4.19 9.50 -6.87
CA ALA A 648 -3.66 10.36 -7.92
C ALA A 648 -3.46 9.54 -9.21
N ALA A 649 -4.55 9.23 -9.93
CA ALA A 649 -4.56 8.29 -11.07
C ALA A 649 -5.56 8.67 -12.18
N ALA A 650 -5.75 9.96 -12.43
CA ALA A 650 -6.78 10.48 -13.34
C ALA A 650 -6.31 11.60 -14.29
N ALA A 651 -4.99 11.76 -14.50
CA ALA A 651 -4.42 12.75 -15.41
C ALA A 651 -3.18 12.19 -16.13
N GLY A 652 -3.37 11.58 -17.31
CA GLY A 652 -2.28 10.90 -18.01
C GLY A 652 -2.65 10.16 -19.30
N GLY A 653 -3.49 10.76 -20.17
CA GLY A 653 -3.81 10.16 -21.46
C GLY A 653 -4.91 10.88 -22.24
N ARG A 654 -4.54 11.58 -23.33
CA ARG A 654 -5.47 11.90 -24.42
C ARG A 654 -5.23 10.90 -25.54
N GLY A 655 -6.08 9.87 -25.64
CA GLY A 655 -6.11 8.97 -26.78
C GLY A 655 -6.77 9.63 -28.00
N GLU A 656 -6.43 9.16 -29.20
CA GLU A 656 -7.01 9.67 -30.44
C GLU A 656 -8.48 9.25 -30.61
N THR A 657 -9.30 10.11 -31.23
CA THR A 657 -10.72 9.86 -31.47
C THR A 657 -10.92 8.94 -32.68
N VAL A 658 -11.46 7.74 -32.45
CA VAL A 658 -11.85 6.79 -33.51
C VAL A 658 -13.05 7.32 -34.30
N ASN A 659 -13.00 7.23 -35.63
CA ASN A 659 -14.07 7.69 -36.52
C ASN A 659 -15.07 6.56 -36.83
N GLU A 660 -16.36 6.88 -37.00
CA GLU A 660 -17.41 5.88 -37.28
C GLU A 660 -17.24 5.18 -38.63
N ALA A 661 -16.49 5.77 -39.57
CA ALA A 661 -16.19 5.18 -40.87
C ALA A 661 -15.16 4.03 -40.83
N ASP A 662 -14.38 3.92 -39.74
CA ASP A 662 -13.22 3.01 -39.68
C ASP A 662 -13.54 1.64 -39.03
N VAL A 663 -14.75 1.46 -38.50
CA VAL A 663 -15.16 0.26 -37.74
C VAL A 663 -16.42 -0.41 -38.30
N ASN A 664 -16.46 -1.74 -38.35
CA ASN A 664 -17.62 -2.47 -38.89
C ASN A 664 -18.82 -2.47 -37.90
N PRO A 665 -20.02 -1.99 -38.28
CA PRO A 665 -21.19 -1.97 -37.42
C PRO A 665 -21.61 -3.32 -36.81
N LEU A 666 -21.43 -4.44 -37.53
CA LEU A 666 -21.75 -5.78 -37.02
C LEU A 666 -20.79 -6.20 -35.89
N VAL A 667 -19.50 -5.89 -36.07
CA VAL A 667 -18.46 -6.13 -35.04
C VAL A 667 -18.76 -5.29 -33.80
N VAL A 668 -19.11 -4.02 -33.98
CA VAL A 668 -19.53 -3.11 -32.89
C VAL A 668 -20.77 -3.64 -32.16
N ALA A 669 -21.79 -4.12 -32.88
CA ALA A 669 -23.00 -4.67 -32.27
C ALA A 669 -22.72 -5.92 -31.41
N ALA A 670 -21.86 -6.82 -31.87
CA ALA A 670 -21.44 -8.00 -31.10
C ALA A 670 -20.57 -7.63 -29.87
N ILE A 671 -19.72 -6.61 -29.97
CA ILE A 671 -19.01 -6.04 -28.80
C ILE A 671 -20.00 -5.48 -27.80
N GLN A 672 -20.97 -4.67 -28.24
CA GLN A 672 -21.99 -4.10 -27.36
C GLN A 672 -22.86 -5.17 -26.69
N TYR A 673 -23.12 -6.31 -27.35
CA TYR A 673 -23.77 -7.46 -26.73
C TYR A 673 -22.94 -8.01 -25.57
N HIS A 674 -21.67 -8.36 -25.79
CA HIS A 674 -20.82 -8.97 -24.75
C HIS A 674 -20.53 -8.03 -23.59
N VAL A 675 -20.32 -6.74 -23.88
CA VAL A 675 -20.20 -5.70 -22.84
C VAL A 675 -21.49 -5.63 -22.03
N ARG A 676 -22.68 -5.73 -22.65
CA ARG A 676 -23.96 -5.80 -21.92
C ARG A 676 -24.12 -7.10 -21.12
N THR A 677 -23.64 -8.24 -21.61
CA THR A 677 -23.70 -9.52 -20.88
C THR A 677 -22.94 -9.46 -19.56
N VAL A 678 -21.75 -8.84 -19.55
CA VAL A 678 -20.89 -8.74 -18.35
C VAL A 678 -21.25 -7.53 -17.47
N ALA A 679 -21.48 -6.36 -18.08
CA ALA A 679 -21.79 -5.14 -17.33
C ALA A 679 -23.24 -5.09 -16.80
N GLY A 680 -24.19 -5.78 -17.45
CA GLY A 680 -25.60 -5.84 -17.06
C GLY A 680 -26.28 -4.46 -17.09
N GLU A 681 -27.01 -4.13 -16.01
CA GLU A 681 -27.72 -2.86 -15.79
C GLU A 681 -26.87 -1.59 -16.04
N ARG A 682 -25.52 -1.70 -15.99
CA ARG A 682 -24.58 -0.61 -16.25
C ARG A 682 -24.53 -0.18 -17.72
N ALA A 683 -24.77 -1.10 -18.67
CA ALA A 683 -24.52 -0.89 -20.11
C ALA A 683 -25.77 -0.59 -20.96
N LYS A 684 -26.71 0.23 -20.44
CA LYS A 684 -27.99 0.49 -21.10
C LYS A 684 -27.83 1.19 -22.45
N SER A 685 -27.01 2.24 -22.54
CA SER A 685 -26.57 2.86 -23.79
C SER A 685 -25.06 2.66 -23.97
N LEU A 686 -24.65 2.15 -25.13
CA LEU A 686 -23.24 2.03 -25.53
C LEU A 686 -23.05 2.76 -26.86
N ARG A 687 -21.98 3.57 -26.94
CA ARG A 687 -21.51 4.31 -28.12
C ARG A 687 -20.02 4.00 -28.33
N LEU A 688 -19.44 4.32 -29.49
CA LEU A 688 -18.02 4.00 -29.76
C LEU A 688 -17.05 4.63 -28.75
N ASP A 689 -17.34 5.83 -28.26
CA ASP A 689 -16.56 6.57 -27.28
C ASP A 689 -16.79 6.14 -25.82
N THR A 690 -17.72 5.23 -25.55
CA THR A 690 -18.05 4.81 -24.17
C THR A 690 -16.88 4.02 -23.56
N ASN A 691 -16.33 4.53 -22.45
CA ASN A 691 -15.19 3.93 -21.78
C ASN A 691 -15.65 2.75 -20.91
N ILE A 692 -15.29 1.54 -21.31
CA ILE A 692 -15.73 0.30 -20.64
C ILE A 692 -15.07 0.12 -19.27
N VAL A 693 -14.06 0.91 -18.92
CA VAL A 693 -13.35 0.86 -17.64
C VAL A 693 -13.92 1.89 -16.66
N LEU A 694 -14.03 3.14 -17.09
CA LEU A 694 -14.34 4.29 -16.24
C LEU A 694 -15.84 4.58 -16.17
N ASP A 695 -16.55 4.57 -17.30
CA ASP A 695 -17.98 4.91 -17.36
C ASP A 695 -18.82 3.73 -16.86
N LEU A 696 -18.47 2.51 -17.30
CA LEU A 696 -19.11 1.27 -16.87
C LEU A 696 -18.54 0.74 -15.53
N GLY A 697 -17.42 1.28 -15.05
CA GLY A 697 -16.80 0.88 -13.79
C GLY A 697 -16.39 -0.60 -13.72
N LEU A 698 -15.91 -1.17 -14.84
CA LEU A 698 -15.59 -2.60 -14.92
C LEU A 698 -14.20 -2.91 -14.38
N ASP A 699 -14.11 -3.92 -13.52
CA ASP A 699 -12.83 -4.37 -12.97
C ASP A 699 -12.00 -5.20 -13.97
N SER A 700 -10.74 -5.50 -13.63
CA SER A 700 -9.81 -6.22 -14.51
C SER A 700 -10.26 -7.65 -14.85
N LEU A 701 -11.15 -8.26 -14.07
CA LEU A 701 -11.73 -9.58 -14.36
C LEU A 701 -12.92 -9.43 -15.29
N GLU A 702 -13.78 -8.42 -15.08
CA GLU A 702 -14.90 -8.10 -15.98
C GLU A 702 -14.39 -7.72 -17.39
N ARG A 703 -13.32 -6.93 -17.50
CA ARG A 703 -12.63 -6.63 -18.78
C ARG A 703 -12.09 -7.90 -19.45
N LEU A 704 -11.48 -8.80 -18.69
CA LEU A 704 -10.95 -10.07 -19.19
C LEU A 704 -12.07 -11.03 -19.64
N GLU A 705 -13.24 -10.99 -18.98
CA GLU A 705 -14.41 -11.76 -19.39
C GLU A 705 -14.99 -11.24 -20.72
N ILE A 706 -15.08 -9.92 -20.90
CA ILE A 706 -15.46 -9.31 -22.18
C ILE A 706 -14.48 -9.72 -23.28
N ALA A 707 -13.17 -9.60 -23.04
CA ALA A 707 -12.15 -10.00 -24.01
C ALA A 707 -12.26 -11.48 -24.39
N ARG A 708 -12.38 -12.40 -23.42
CA ARG A 708 -12.57 -13.83 -23.68
C ARG A 708 -13.87 -14.15 -24.42
N ASN A 709 -14.93 -13.38 -24.19
CA ASN A 709 -16.17 -13.51 -24.94
C ASN A 709 -16.00 -13.08 -26.41
N LEU A 710 -15.24 -12.01 -26.66
CA LEU A 710 -14.87 -11.56 -28.00
C LEU A 710 -13.96 -12.56 -28.72
N GLU A 711 -12.91 -13.06 -28.07
CA GLU A 711 -12.04 -14.12 -28.60
C GLU A 711 -12.82 -15.39 -28.97
N ARG A 712 -13.82 -15.77 -28.15
CA ARG A 712 -14.71 -16.91 -28.42
C ARG A 712 -15.63 -16.68 -29.61
N THR A 713 -16.18 -15.47 -29.76
CA THR A 713 -17.10 -15.13 -30.86
C THR A 713 -16.38 -14.94 -32.19
N PHE A 714 -15.29 -14.19 -32.20
CA PHE A 714 -14.57 -13.83 -33.44
C PHE A 714 -13.47 -14.84 -33.80
N GLY A 715 -12.99 -15.62 -32.84
CA GLY A 715 -11.88 -16.56 -32.98
C GLY A 715 -10.50 -15.88 -32.89
N GLY A 716 -9.50 -16.59 -32.36
CA GLY A 716 -8.16 -16.06 -32.13
C GLY A 716 -7.88 -15.72 -30.66
N ARG A 717 -6.84 -14.91 -30.41
CA ARG A 717 -6.52 -14.33 -29.11
C ARG A 717 -6.02 -12.90 -29.29
N PHE A 718 -6.31 -12.02 -28.35
CA PHE A 718 -5.63 -10.73 -28.27
C PHE A 718 -4.22 -10.90 -27.68
N PRO A 719 -3.21 -10.16 -28.14
CA PRO A 719 -1.98 -9.96 -27.37
C PRO A 719 -2.32 -9.33 -26.01
N GLU A 720 -1.71 -9.81 -24.93
CA GLU A 720 -2.06 -9.41 -23.55
C GLU A 720 -2.01 -7.88 -23.32
N GLN A 721 -1.14 -7.18 -24.06
CA GLN A 721 -0.97 -5.72 -24.05
C GLN A 721 -2.19 -4.96 -24.59
N VAL A 722 -2.95 -5.54 -25.51
CA VAL A 722 -4.11 -4.89 -26.15
C VAL A 722 -5.26 -4.70 -25.15
N LEU A 723 -5.32 -5.51 -24.09
CA LEU A 723 -6.32 -5.35 -23.02
C LEU A 723 -6.20 -4.01 -22.30
N ASP A 724 -4.98 -3.45 -22.21
CA ASP A 724 -4.71 -2.13 -21.66
C ASP A 724 -4.97 -0.99 -22.69
N GLU A 725 -4.98 -1.30 -23.99
CA GLU A 725 -5.28 -0.34 -25.08
C GLU A 725 -6.79 -0.16 -25.35
N ILE A 726 -7.61 -1.18 -25.08
CA ILE A 726 -9.06 -1.17 -25.38
C ILE A 726 -9.90 -0.52 -24.26
N GLU A 727 -9.72 0.77 -24.03
CA GLU A 727 -10.53 1.50 -23.05
C GLU A 727 -11.97 1.78 -23.51
N THR A 728 -12.22 1.90 -24.82
CA THR A 728 -13.54 2.22 -25.38
C THR A 728 -14.08 1.15 -26.34
N ILE A 729 -15.39 1.18 -26.61
CA ILE A 729 -16.06 0.29 -27.58
C ILE A 729 -15.43 0.41 -28.99
N GLY A 730 -15.06 1.62 -29.42
CA GLY A 730 -14.44 1.89 -30.72
C GLY A 730 -13.01 1.36 -30.82
N GLN A 731 -12.19 1.57 -29.79
CA GLN A 731 -10.86 0.94 -29.70
C GLN A 731 -10.98 -0.60 -29.67
N THR A 732 -11.98 -1.14 -28.97
CA THR A 732 -12.28 -2.59 -28.97
C THR A 732 -12.62 -3.10 -30.37
N ALA A 733 -13.38 -2.34 -31.17
CA ALA A 733 -13.73 -2.71 -32.54
C ALA A 733 -12.53 -2.68 -33.49
N LEU A 734 -11.69 -1.64 -33.40
CA LEU A 734 -10.42 -1.60 -34.14
C LEU A 734 -9.49 -2.75 -33.72
N ALA A 735 -9.42 -3.08 -32.42
CA ALA A 735 -8.62 -4.19 -31.92
C ALA A 735 -9.10 -5.54 -32.48
N VAL A 736 -10.41 -5.80 -32.54
CA VAL A 736 -10.97 -7.00 -33.20
C VAL A 736 -10.52 -7.06 -34.66
N GLN A 737 -10.65 -5.97 -35.42
CA GLN A 737 -10.25 -5.93 -36.84
C GLN A 737 -8.73 -6.05 -37.05
N ARG A 738 -7.91 -5.59 -36.09
CA ARG A 738 -6.44 -5.56 -36.19
C ARG A 738 -5.77 -6.87 -35.75
N TYR A 739 -6.36 -7.60 -34.80
CA TYR A 739 -5.71 -8.75 -34.14
C TYR A 739 -6.47 -10.08 -34.28
N LEU A 740 -7.76 -10.08 -34.60
CA LEU A 740 -8.54 -11.30 -34.84
C LEU A 740 -8.69 -11.53 -36.37
N PRO A 741 -8.88 -12.79 -36.83
CA PRO A 741 -8.67 -13.13 -38.23
C PRO A 741 -9.80 -12.64 -39.15
N PRO A 742 -9.52 -12.42 -40.46
CA PRO A 742 -10.52 -11.97 -41.43
C PRO A 742 -11.78 -12.84 -41.46
N GLY A 743 -12.95 -12.20 -41.60
CA GLY A 743 -14.25 -12.86 -41.53
C GLY A 743 -15.02 -12.65 -40.20
N ALA A 744 -14.60 -11.68 -39.39
CA ALA A 744 -15.28 -11.28 -38.15
C ALA A 744 -16.78 -10.98 -38.35
N ASP A 745 -17.11 -10.30 -39.45
CA ASP A 745 -18.46 -9.81 -39.79
C ASP A 745 -19.50 -10.94 -39.81
N ALA A 746 -19.20 -12.04 -40.50
CA ALA A 746 -20.07 -13.22 -40.59
C ALA A 746 -20.21 -13.98 -39.26
N ARG A 747 -19.22 -13.85 -38.36
CA ARG A 747 -19.27 -14.44 -37.01
C ARG A 747 -20.10 -13.61 -36.05
N ALA A 748 -20.03 -12.28 -36.14
CA ALA A 748 -20.96 -11.38 -35.46
C ALA A 748 -22.41 -11.63 -35.92
N GLU A 749 -22.64 -11.79 -37.22
CA GLU A 749 -23.98 -12.08 -37.76
C GLU A 749 -24.55 -13.42 -37.25
N ALA A 750 -23.76 -14.50 -37.30
CA ALA A 750 -24.19 -15.83 -36.77
C ALA A 750 -24.49 -15.81 -35.26
N MET A 751 -23.73 -15.03 -34.49
CA MET A 751 -23.96 -14.81 -33.06
C MET A 751 -25.26 -14.01 -32.81
N LEU A 752 -25.41 -12.86 -33.46
CA LEU A 752 -26.54 -11.95 -33.23
C LEU A 752 -27.87 -12.51 -33.76
N THR A 753 -27.83 -13.49 -34.66
CA THR A 753 -29.00 -14.25 -35.15
C THR A 753 -29.35 -15.49 -34.30
N GLY A 754 -28.57 -15.81 -33.25
CA GLY A 754 -28.98 -16.75 -32.19
C GLY A 754 -28.89 -18.24 -32.55
N THR A 755 -27.86 -18.65 -33.29
CA THR A 755 -27.74 -20.03 -33.82
C THR A 755 -26.91 -21.01 -32.96
N ALA A 756 -26.84 -20.81 -31.63
CA ALA A 756 -26.07 -21.65 -30.70
C ALA A 756 -26.77 -21.83 -29.33
N ASP A 757 -26.61 -22.99 -28.67
CA ASP A 757 -27.65 -23.55 -27.79
C ASP A 757 -27.23 -23.94 -26.34
N ALA A 758 -28.16 -23.69 -25.39
CA ALA A 758 -28.48 -24.35 -24.10
C ALA A 758 -27.52 -24.58 -22.87
N ALA A 759 -28.16 -24.47 -21.66
CA ALA A 759 -27.91 -25.11 -20.33
C ALA A 759 -26.74 -24.63 -19.40
N HIS A 760 -26.81 -24.58 -18.05
CA HIS A 760 -27.91 -24.69 -17.03
C HIS A 760 -27.52 -24.07 -15.62
N GLN A 761 -28.26 -24.31 -14.51
CA GLN A 761 -28.30 -23.56 -13.20
C GLN A 761 -28.53 -24.49 -11.96
N THR A 762 -28.38 -24.20 -10.63
CA THR A 762 -27.84 -23.13 -9.71
C THR A 762 -27.42 -23.78 -8.33
N ILE A 763 -27.55 -23.37 -7.03
CA ILE A 763 -28.20 -22.29 -6.22
C ILE A 763 -27.65 -22.21 -4.73
N THR A 764 -28.10 -21.22 -3.91
CA THR A 764 -28.04 -20.91 -2.41
C THR A 764 -27.40 -21.88 -1.37
N VAL A 765 -26.63 -21.48 -0.31
CA VAL A 765 -26.82 -20.56 0.89
C VAL A 765 -27.74 -21.17 1.99
N SER A 766 -27.59 -21.12 3.35
CA SER A 766 -26.96 -20.27 4.44
C SER A 766 -26.68 -21.11 5.76
N ALA A 767 -26.25 -20.68 6.97
CA ALA A 767 -25.37 -19.62 7.57
C ALA A 767 -25.20 -19.77 9.15
N ASP A 768 -24.47 -18.83 9.81
CA ASP A 768 -24.58 -18.28 11.21
C ASP A 768 -23.97 -18.85 12.55
N ALA A 769 -23.06 -18.01 13.10
CA ALA A 769 -23.03 -17.36 14.44
C ALA A 769 -22.51 -18.04 15.75
N ARG A 770 -21.38 -17.50 16.25
CA ARG A 770 -21.07 -17.23 17.69
C ARG A 770 -21.42 -15.75 18.02
N PRO A 771 -21.55 -15.34 19.30
CA PRO A 771 -21.29 -13.92 19.72
C PRO A 771 -19.93 -13.65 20.44
N VAL A 772 -19.81 -12.86 21.55
CA VAL A 772 -18.69 -11.93 21.95
C VAL A 772 -17.92 -12.04 23.34
N ALA A 773 -16.64 -11.52 23.41
CA ALA A 773 -15.89 -10.70 24.47
C ALA A 773 -14.81 -11.25 25.50
N GLU A 774 -13.46 -10.89 25.65
CA GLU A 774 -11.59 -8.76 26.33
C GLU A 774 -9.97 -8.58 26.14
N GLU A 775 -9.45 -7.33 25.87
CA GLU A 775 -8.00 -6.85 25.91
C GLU A 775 -7.62 -5.61 26.86
N PRO A 776 -6.31 -5.41 27.19
CA PRO A 776 -5.45 -4.16 27.37
C PRO A 776 -3.90 -4.47 27.07
N ALA A 777 -2.72 -3.80 27.23
CA ALA A 777 -2.07 -2.53 27.63
C ALA A 777 -0.66 -2.38 26.88
N VAL A 778 -0.18 -1.22 26.34
CA VAL A 778 1.05 -1.07 25.45
C VAL A 778 2.31 -0.55 26.17
N GLU A 779 3.46 -0.57 25.46
CA GLU A 779 4.47 0.52 25.43
C GLU A 779 3.84 1.85 24.94
N PRO A 780 3.59 2.85 25.82
CA PRO A 780 2.76 4.00 25.46
C PRO A 780 3.56 5.18 24.88
N GLU A 781 3.04 5.81 23.82
CA GLU A 781 3.50 7.15 23.42
C GLU A 781 2.79 8.23 24.28
N ASP A 782 3.18 8.32 25.57
CA ASP A 782 2.62 9.24 26.57
C ASP A 782 2.87 10.74 26.31
N ARG A 783 3.70 11.07 25.33
CA ARG A 783 4.14 12.43 24.98
C ARG A 783 4.19 12.69 23.48
N VAL A 784 3.79 13.91 23.11
CA VAL A 784 3.83 14.42 21.74
C VAL A 784 5.22 14.32 21.11
N GLU A 785 6.32 14.40 21.87
CA GLU A 785 7.67 14.23 21.29
C GLU A 785 8.03 12.79 20.89
N GLN A 786 7.31 11.79 21.41
CA GLN A 786 7.44 10.40 20.96
C GLN A 786 6.63 10.15 19.67
N PHE A 787 5.54 10.88 19.42
CA PHE A 787 4.70 10.66 18.23
C PHE A 787 5.54 10.53 16.96
N ALA A 788 5.33 9.46 16.19
CA ALA A 788 6.05 9.23 14.94
C ALA A 788 5.89 10.40 13.94
N GLU A 789 4.75 11.10 14.04
CA GLU A 789 4.35 12.29 13.30
C GLU A 789 5.21 13.50 13.71
N TYR A 790 5.43 13.70 15.01
CA TYR A 790 6.27 14.77 15.54
C TYR A 790 7.76 14.51 15.22
N ARG A 791 8.23 13.27 15.37
CA ARG A 791 9.58 12.87 14.98
C ARG A 791 9.81 13.07 13.47
N ARG A 792 8.81 12.76 12.64
CA ARG A 792 8.83 13.03 11.17
C ARG A 792 8.83 14.53 10.87
N LEU A 793 7.99 15.32 11.54
CA LEU A 793 7.96 16.79 11.44
C LEU A 793 9.32 17.41 11.78
N LYS A 794 9.98 16.97 12.86
CA LYS A 794 11.33 17.41 13.23
C LYS A 794 12.35 17.12 12.14
N ALA A 795 12.39 15.89 11.63
CA ALA A 795 13.29 15.53 10.53
C ALA A 795 13.06 16.38 9.26
N THR A 796 11.80 16.70 8.93
CA THR A 796 11.47 17.62 7.82
C THR A 796 11.92 19.06 8.10
N MET A 797 11.77 19.57 9.32
CA MET A 797 12.25 20.91 9.70
C MET A 797 13.78 21.00 9.64
N GLU A 798 14.50 19.97 10.07
CA GLU A 798 15.96 19.88 9.99
C GLU A 798 16.44 19.82 8.53
N GLN A 799 15.76 19.04 7.68
CA GLN A 799 16.02 19.01 6.23
C GLN A 799 15.80 20.38 5.57
N MET A 800 14.74 21.12 5.94
CA MET A 800 14.51 22.49 5.44
C MET A 800 15.63 23.43 5.88
N GLN A 801 16.06 23.40 7.15
CA GLN A 801 17.18 24.23 7.64
C GLN A 801 18.48 23.97 6.87
N MET A 802 18.78 22.71 6.51
CA MET A 802 19.95 22.38 5.68
C MET A 802 19.92 22.96 4.25
N THR A 803 18.78 23.44 3.76
CA THR A 803 18.71 24.14 2.46
C THR A 803 19.15 25.60 2.51
N GLY A 804 19.36 26.16 3.72
CA GLY A 804 19.63 27.58 3.92
C GLY A 804 18.42 28.51 3.75
N VAL A 805 17.24 27.97 3.45
CA VAL A 805 15.98 28.74 3.38
C VAL A 805 15.26 28.65 4.73
N PRO A 806 14.86 29.78 5.35
CA PRO A 806 14.09 29.75 6.60
C PRO A 806 12.68 29.16 6.38
N ASN A 807 12.10 28.60 7.45
CA ASN A 807 10.72 28.13 7.43
C ASN A 807 9.76 29.27 7.02
N PRO A 808 8.96 29.13 5.94
CA PRO A 808 8.03 30.18 5.52
C PRO A 808 6.83 30.33 6.48
N TYR A 809 6.42 29.21 7.10
CA TYR A 809 5.27 29.12 8.00
C TYR A 809 5.54 29.80 9.35
N PHE A 810 4.47 30.27 10.00
CA PHE A 810 4.53 31.02 11.27
C PHE A 810 5.39 32.29 11.20
N THR A 811 5.43 32.97 10.04
CA THR A 811 5.98 34.34 9.95
C THR A 811 5.24 35.25 10.93
N VAL A 812 5.98 35.92 11.82
CA VAL A 812 5.43 36.83 12.83
C VAL A 812 5.14 38.19 12.20
N HIS A 813 3.93 38.70 12.43
CA HIS A 813 3.48 40.02 12.00
C HIS A 813 3.34 40.94 13.22
N GLU A 814 4.03 42.08 13.19
CA GLU A 814 4.11 43.06 14.29
C GLU A 814 3.07 44.19 14.14
N SER A 815 2.33 44.22 13.03
CA SER A 815 1.36 45.25 12.68
C SER A 815 0.03 44.66 12.21
N ILE A 816 -0.97 45.52 12.02
CA ILE A 816 -2.10 45.23 11.12
C ILE A 816 -1.54 44.82 9.74
N VAL A 817 -2.16 43.83 9.10
CA VAL A 817 -1.75 43.33 7.78
C VAL A 817 -2.73 43.87 6.73
N ALA A 818 -2.34 44.97 6.09
CA ALA A 818 -3.06 45.63 5.00
C ALA A 818 -2.35 45.33 3.66
N ASP A 819 -2.14 46.35 2.84
CA ASP A 819 -1.23 46.33 1.68
C ASP A 819 0.24 46.17 2.12
N THR A 820 0.59 46.66 3.31
CA THR A 820 1.89 46.42 3.99
C THR A 820 1.74 45.69 5.32
N THR A 821 2.86 45.26 5.89
CA THR A 821 2.97 44.69 7.23
C THR A 821 4.40 44.73 7.75
N VAL A 822 4.58 44.83 9.07
CA VAL A 822 5.90 44.75 9.71
C VAL A 822 6.24 43.31 10.11
N VAL A 823 7.41 42.82 9.68
CA VAL A 823 7.97 41.49 9.99
C VAL A 823 9.45 41.64 10.34
N ASN A 824 9.85 41.17 11.52
CA ASN A 824 11.20 41.33 12.08
C ASN A 824 11.66 42.80 12.08
N GLY A 825 10.79 43.72 12.49
CA GLY A 825 11.02 45.17 12.49
C GLY A 825 11.19 45.82 11.11
N LYS A 826 10.89 45.12 10.01
CA LYS A 826 10.91 45.67 8.64
C LYS A 826 9.51 45.71 8.03
N GLU A 827 9.16 46.83 7.43
CA GLU A 827 7.96 46.93 6.60
C GLU A 827 8.14 46.16 5.28
N LEU A 828 7.15 45.34 4.93
CA LEU A 828 7.07 44.54 3.72
C LEU A 828 5.70 44.78 3.04
N ILE A 829 5.67 44.77 1.71
CA ILE A 829 4.43 44.70 0.91
C ILE A 829 3.82 43.31 1.12
N SER A 830 2.55 43.22 1.51
CA SER A 830 1.91 41.95 1.87
C SER A 830 0.92 41.48 0.81
N PHE A 831 1.11 40.25 0.33
CA PHE A 831 0.15 39.50 -0.48
C PHE A 831 -0.26 38.19 0.20
N ALA A 832 -0.01 38.07 1.50
CA ALA A 832 -0.25 36.86 2.31
C ALA A 832 -1.48 36.97 3.24
N SER A 833 -2.37 37.94 2.99
CA SER A 833 -3.50 38.29 3.87
C SER A 833 -4.83 38.27 3.12
N TYR A 834 -5.88 37.81 3.79
CA TYR A 834 -7.25 37.81 3.27
C TYR A 834 -8.02 39.12 3.56
N ASN A 835 -7.30 40.21 3.88
CA ASN A 835 -7.86 41.52 4.19
C ASN A 835 -8.30 42.28 2.91
N TYR A 836 -9.13 41.65 2.09
CA TYR A 836 -9.49 42.06 0.72
C TYR A 836 -9.95 43.52 0.58
N LEU A 837 -10.57 44.08 1.62
CA LEU A 837 -11.21 45.41 1.59
C LEU A 837 -10.58 46.43 2.56
N GLY A 838 -9.47 46.07 3.22
CA GLY A 838 -8.87 46.89 4.29
C GLY A 838 -9.68 46.94 5.60
N MET A 839 -10.71 46.10 5.74
CA MET A 839 -11.62 46.11 6.90
C MET A 839 -10.92 45.71 8.21
N SER A 840 -9.93 44.82 8.16
CA SER A 840 -9.10 44.49 9.32
C SER A 840 -8.14 45.65 9.56
N GLY A 841 -8.41 46.43 10.62
CA GLY A 841 -7.76 47.70 10.92
C GLY A 841 -8.61 48.94 10.63
N HIS A 842 -9.80 48.81 10.04
CA HIS A 842 -10.66 49.97 9.80
C HIS A 842 -11.11 50.62 11.13
N PRO A 843 -11.12 51.96 11.26
CA PRO A 843 -11.44 52.63 12.53
C PRO A 843 -12.82 52.26 13.09
N ASP A 844 -13.86 52.23 12.25
CA ASP A 844 -15.22 51.91 12.67
C ASP A 844 -15.37 50.44 13.10
N VAL A 845 -14.73 49.51 12.40
CA VAL A 845 -14.71 48.07 12.72
C VAL A 845 -14.02 47.83 14.07
N SER A 846 -12.85 48.45 14.24
CA SER A 846 -12.03 48.36 15.46
C SER A 846 -12.76 48.96 16.67
N LYS A 847 -13.45 50.10 16.46
CA LYS A 847 -14.26 50.76 17.49
C LYS A 847 -15.49 49.92 17.85
N ALA A 848 -16.23 49.41 16.86
CA ALA A 848 -17.41 48.59 17.12
C ALA A 848 -17.08 47.35 17.96
N ALA A 849 -15.93 46.71 17.69
CA ALA A 849 -15.43 45.61 18.50
C ALA A 849 -15.16 46.03 19.96
N ALA A 850 -14.49 47.16 20.18
CA ALA A 850 -14.21 47.69 21.52
C ALA A 850 -15.48 48.11 22.29
N ASP A 851 -16.38 48.86 21.65
CA ASP A 851 -17.67 49.28 22.22
C ASP A 851 -18.52 48.04 22.61
N ALA A 852 -18.46 46.97 21.81
CA ALA A 852 -19.13 45.71 22.11
C ALA A 852 -18.49 44.93 23.27
N VAL A 853 -17.17 44.94 23.44
CA VAL A 853 -16.52 44.41 24.66
C VAL A 853 -17.00 45.17 25.89
N GLN A 854 -17.03 46.50 25.84
CA GLN A 854 -17.45 47.33 26.97
C GLN A 854 -18.93 47.10 27.34
N ARG A 855 -19.80 46.92 26.33
CA ARG A 855 -21.25 46.76 26.52
C ARG A 855 -21.70 45.33 26.83
N TYR A 856 -21.08 44.33 26.22
CA TYR A 856 -21.54 42.94 26.24
C TYR A 856 -20.53 41.95 26.85
N GLY A 857 -19.32 42.39 27.20
CA GLY A 857 -18.24 41.53 27.64
C GLY A 857 -17.54 40.78 26.50
N THR A 858 -16.44 40.11 26.83
CA THR A 858 -15.58 39.39 25.86
C THR A 858 -16.14 38.07 25.37
N SER A 859 -17.19 37.52 26.01
CA SER A 859 -17.74 36.19 25.69
C SER A 859 -19.26 36.11 25.86
N VAL A 860 -19.88 35.11 25.24
CA VAL A 860 -21.26 34.66 25.50
C VAL A 860 -21.35 33.59 26.61
N SER A 861 -20.21 33.03 27.03
CA SER A 861 -20.04 32.06 28.12
C SER A 861 -20.67 30.67 27.95
N ALA A 862 -21.58 30.44 26.99
CA ALA A 862 -22.03 29.09 26.59
C ALA A 862 -22.58 29.07 25.14
N SER A 863 -23.23 27.96 24.77
CA SER A 863 -24.11 27.86 23.60
C SER A 863 -25.26 28.87 23.69
N ARG A 864 -25.60 29.50 22.56
CA ARG A 864 -26.73 30.45 22.44
C ARG A 864 -28.08 29.81 22.75
N LEU A 865 -28.22 28.49 22.62
CA LEU A 865 -29.43 27.76 23.00
C LEU A 865 -29.60 27.67 24.53
N VAL A 866 -28.50 27.70 25.29
CA VAL A 866 -28.48 27.44 26.74
C VAL A 866 -28.31 28.73 27.55
N SER A 867 -27.37 29.62 27.19
CA SER A 867 -27.21 30.93 27.86
C SER A 867 -28.10 32.03 27.28
N GLY A 868 -28.90 31.72 26.25
CA GLY A 868 -29.57 32.72 25.42
C GLY A 868 -28.62 33.50 24.51
N GLU A 869 -29.18 34.41 23.72
CA GLU A 869 -28.44 35.25 22.77
C GLU A 869 -28.38 36.73 23.16
N LYS A 870 -27.31 37.41 22.74
CA LYS A 870 -27.19 38.87 22.86
C LYS A 870 -27.74 39.53 21.58
N PRO A 871 -28.51 40.63 21.63
CA PRO A 871 -29.23 41.18 20.46
C PRO A 871 -28.40 41.40 19.19
N ILE A 872 -27.10 41.68 19.35
CA ILE A 872 -26.15 41.89 18.25
C ILE A 872 -25.96 40.67 17.33
N HIS A 873 -26.18 39.44 17.83
CA HIS A 873 -26.15 38.24 17.00
C HIS A 873 -27.31 38.24 16.00
N GLY A 874 -28.53 38.45 16.47
CA GLY A 874 -29.71 38.56 15.60
C GLY A 874 -29.65 39.76 14.66
N GLN A 875 -28.94 40.83 15.03
CA GLN A 875 -28.65 41.95 14.14
C GLN A 875 -27.75 41.53 12.98
N LEU A 876 -26.62 40.86 13.26
CA LEU A 876 -25.75 40.34 12.20
C LEU A 876 -26.41 39.23 11.37
N GLU A 877 -27.21 38.34 11.98
CA GLU A 877 -27.93 37.28 11.25
C GLU A 877 -28.94 37.85 10.24
N ARG A 878 -29.69 38.89 10.62
CA ARG A 878 -30.54 39.63 9.66
C ARG A 878 -29.70 40.36 8.63
N LYS A 879 -28.61 41.01 9.03
CA LYS A 879 -27.76 41.79 8.11
C LYS A 879 -27.14 40.92 7.01
N ILE A 880 -26.68 39.72 7.34
CA ILE A 880 -26.16 38.75 6.36
C ILE A 880 -27.28 38.29 5.41
N ALA A 881 -28.47 37.98 5.93
CA ALA A 881 -29.61 37.59 5.12
C ALA A 881 -30.07 38.70 4.15
N GLU A 882 -30.16 39.94 4.63
CA GLU A 882 -30.47 41.15 3.85
C GLU A 882 -29.41 41.47 2.79
N PHE A 883 -28.13 41.26 3.09
CA PHE A 883 -27.00 41.55 2.20
C PHE A 883 -26.90 40.54 1.05
N ILE A 884 -27.10 39.25 1.34
CA ILE A 884 -27.13 38.16 0.34
C ILE A 884 -28.46 38.15 -0.44
N GLY A 885 -29.58 38.49 0.19
CA GLY A 885 -30.92 38.51 -0.41
C GLY A 885 -31.74 37.24 -0.18
N VAL A 886 -31.62 36.62 0.99
CA VAL A 886 -32.34 35.39 1.40
C VAL A 886 -33.14 35.59 2.69
N ASP A 887 -34.02 34.66 3.01
CA ASP A 887 -34.98 34.80 4.13
C ASP A 887 -34.32 35.04 5.50
N ASN A 888 -33.24 34.32 5.80
CA ASN A 888 -32.68 34.24 7.15
C ASN A 888 -31.23 33.74 7.14
N SER A 889 -30.51 33.87 8.27
CA SER A 889 -29.19 33.25 8.46
C SER A 889 -28.92 32.83 9.91
N ILE A 890 -27.85 32.06 10.12
CA ILE A 890 -27.36 31.59 11.43
C ILE A 890 -25.84 31.70 11.52
N LEU A 891 -25.35 32.21 12.66
CA LEU A 891 -23.93 32.40 12.93
C LEU A 891 -23.30 31.20 13.66
N MET A 892 -22.09 30.84 13.21
CA MET A 892 -21.25 29.76 13.72
C MET A 892 -19.85 30.30 14.09
N VAL A 893 -19.14 29.67 15.02
CA VAL A 893 -17.89 30.23 15.59
C VAL A 893 -16.64 30.10 14.71
N GLY A 894 -16.65 29.27 13.68
CA GLY A 894 -15.53 29.19 12.73
C GLY A 894 -15.97 28.76 11.33
N GLY A 895 -15.41 29.38 10.29
CA GLY A 895 -15.76 29.07 8.90
C GLY A 895 -15.52 27.60 8.53
N HIS A 896 -14.41 26.99 8.97
CA HIS A 896 -14.14 25.57 8.72
C HIS A 896 -15.25 24.68 9.32
N ALA A 897 -15.50 24.85 10.63
CA ALA A 897 -16.56 24.16 11.38
C ALA A 897 -17.99 24.43 10.88
N THR A 898 -18.21 25.54 10.16
CA THR A 898 -19.51 25.86 9.55
C THR A 898 -19.84 24.89 8.42
N ASN A 899 -18.86 24.53 7.58
CA ASN A 899 -19.03 23.50 6.56
C ASN A 899 -19.20 22.11 7.20
N GLU A 900 -18.32 21.75 8.14
CA GLU A 900 -18.36 20.47 8.86
C GLU A 900 -19.71 20.22 9.52
N THR A 901 -20.18 21.14 10.37
CA THR A 901 -21.45 20.97 11.10
C THR A 901 -22.70 21.07 10.23
N THR A 902 -22.61 21.63 9.02
CA THR A 902 -23.78 21.82 8.15
C THR A 902 -23.93 20.66 7.18
N ILE A 903 -22.84 20.28 6.50
CA ILE A 903 -22.83 19.14 5.58
C ILE A 903 -22.99 17.84 6.39
N GLY A 904 -22.29 17.72 7.52
CA GLY A 904 -22.38 16.58 8.43
C GLY A 904 -23.74 16.37 9.10
N HIS A 905 -24.70 17.29 8.92
CA HIS A 905 -25.99 17.29 9.60
C HIS A 905 -27.20 17.30 8.66
N LEU A 906 -27.11 17.96 7.50
CA LEU A 906 -28.23 18.08 6.55
C LEU A 906 -28.39 16.88 5.62
N VAL A 907 -27.35 16.07 5.45
CA VAL A 907 -27.33 14.86 4.65
C VAL A 907 -26.65 13.74 5.44
N GLY A 908 -26.94 12.50 5.08
CA GLY A 908 -26.24 11.35 5.64
C GLY A 908 -26.49 10.08 4.85
N GLU A 909 -26.46 8.92 5.51
CA GLU A 909 -26.67 7.64 4.83
C GLU A 909 -27.98 7.62 4.03
N GLY A 910 -27.91 7.10 2.79
CA GLY A 910 -28.98 7.13 1.79
C GLY A 910 -29.07 8.42 0.94
N ASP A 911 -28.29 9.46 1.27
CA ASP A 911 -28.12 10.67 0.47
C ASP A 911 -26.80 10.64 -0.34
N LEU A 912 -26.68 11.56 -1.31
CA LEU A 912 -25.51 11.74 -2.17
C LEU A 912 -24.98 13.18 -2.07
N ILE A 913 -23.67 13.32 -1.93
CA ILE A 913 -22.97 14.60 -2.08
C ILE A 913 -22.22 14.59 -3.40
N LEU A 914 -22.54 15.55 -4.27
CA LEU A 914 -21.79 15.85 -5.49
C LEU A 914 -21.07 17.18 -5.28
N HIS A 915 -19.75 17.21 -5.38
CA HIS A 915 -18.99 18.44 -5.17
C HIS A 915 -17.89 18.63 -6.23
N ASP A 916 -17.44 19.85 -6.40
CA ASP A 916 -16.35 20.18 -7.33
C ASP A 916 -15.05 19.42 -6.98
N ALA A 917 -14.29 18.99 -7.98
CA ALA A 917 -13.02 18.28 -7.79
C ALA A 917 -12.00 19.08 -6.97
N LEU A 918 -12.02 20.42 -7.02
CA LEU A 918 -11.10 21.30 -6.27
C LEU A 918 -11.68 21.82 -4.95
N ALA A 919 -12.86 21.34 -4.53
CA ALA A 919 -13.56 21.84 -3.34
C ALA A 919 -12.71 21.78 -2.05
N HIS A 920 -12.66 22.91 -1.35
CA HIS A 920 -11.88 23.16 -0.15
C HIS A 920 -12.06 22.09 0.95
N ASN A 921 -11.00 21.79 1.70
CA ASN A 921 -10.96 20.67 2.65
C ASN A 921 -12.15 20.61 3.63
N SER A 922 -12.65 21.75 4.10
CA SER A 922 -13.80 21.81 5.01
C SER A 922 -15.09 21.21 4.42
N ILE A 923 -15.28 21.31 3.09
CA ILE A 923 -16.38 20.67 2.37
C ILE A 923 -16.18 19.15 2.34
N VAL A 924 -14.93 18.70 2.17
CA VAL A 924 -14.56 17.28 2.16
C VAL A 924 -14.72 16.65 3.55
N GLN A 925 -14.27 17.31 4.61
CA GLN A 925 -14.45 16.82 5.98
C GLN A 925 -15.93 16.77 6.37
N GLY A 926 -16.70 17.83 6.09
CA GLY A 926 -18.16 17.81 6.28
C GLY A 926 -18.87 16.70 5.50
N ALA A 927 -18.39 16.38 4.28
CA ALA A 927 -18.90 15.26 3.51
C ALA A 927 -18.53 13.88 4.11
N LEU A 928 -17.33 13.72 4.68
CA LEU A 928 -16.91 12.50 5.37
C LEU A 928 -17.70 12.30 6.67
N LEU A 929 -17.77 13.33 7.52
CA LEU A 929 -18.52 13.35 8.79
C LEU A 929 -20.02 13.06 8.61
N SER A 930 -20.60 13.37 7.45
CA SER A 930 -22.01 13.09 7.15
C SER A 930 -22.34 11.59 7.00
N GLY A 931 -21.38 10.76 6.59
CA GLY A 931 -21.66 9.39 6.12
C GLY A 931 -22.48 9.30 4.82
N ALA A 932 -22.83 10.42 4.18
CA ALA A 932 -23.48 10.43 2.87
C ALA A 932 -22.52 9.96 1.77
N ARG A 933 -23.05 9.42 0.66
CA ARG A 933 -22.22 8.96 -0.44
C ARG A 933 -21.60 10.16 -1.17
N ARG A 934 -20.32 10.45 -0.94
CA ARG A 934 -19.53 11.45 -1.68
C ARG A 934 -19.15 10.97 -3.09
N ARG A 935 -19.27 11.83 -4.11
CA ARG A 935 -18.64 11.68 -5.44
C ARG A 935 -18.21 13.07 -5.96
N PRO A 936 -16.94 13.29 -6.34
CA PRO A 936 -16.53 14.51 -7.02
C PRO A 936 -17.04 14.53 -8.47
N PHE A 937 -17.24 15.72 -9.04
CA PHE A 937 -17.37 15.95 -10.48
C PHE A 937 -16.21 16.83 -11.00
N PRO A 938 -15.87 16.78 -12.31
CA PRO A 938 -14.76 17.56 -12.86
C PRO A 938 -14.93 19.06 -12.64
N HIS A 939 -13.83 19.75 -12.37
CA HIS A 939 -13.82 21.15 -11.95
C HIS A 939 -14.62 22.07 -12.88
N ASN A 940 -15.58 22.82 -12.30
CA ASN A 940 -16.53 23.73 -12.96
C ASN A 940 -17.42 23.08 -14.05
N ASP A 941 -17.38 21.75 -14.26
CA ASP A 941 -18.15 21.02 -15.28
C ASP A 941 -19.56 20.66 -14.79
N TYR A 942 -20.44 21.67 -14.83
CA TYR A 942 -21.88 21.52 -14.62
C TYR A 942 -22.54 20.52 -15.59
N ALA A 943 -21.96 20.24 -16.76
CA ALA A 943 -22.50 19.29 -17.73
C ALA A 943 -22.16 17.83 -17.35
N ALA A 944 -20.97 17.55 -16.79
CA ALA A 944 -20.66 16.25 -16.18
C ALA A 944 -21.51 15.99 -14.93
N LEU A 945 -21.76 17.03 -14.14
CA LEU A 945 -22.72 16.98 -13.04
C LEU A 945 -24.13 16.63 -13.53
N ASP A 946 -24.60 17.28 -14.60
CA ASP A 946 -25.92 17.05 -15.21
C ASP A 946 -26.09 15.61 -15.72
N ARG A 947 -25.10 15.09 -16.45
CA ARG A 947 -25.04 13.70 -16.91
C ARG A 947 -25.08 12.73 -15.72
N THR A 948 -24.23 12.96 -14.72
CA THR A 948 -24.17 12.15 -13.50
C THR A 948 -25.52 12.10 -12.79
N LEU A 949 -26.19 13.25 -12.63
CA LEU A 949 -27.50 13.33 -12.00
C LEU A 949 -28.59 12.61 -12.82
N ALA A 950 -28.60 12.74 -14.15
CA ALA A 950 -29.56 12.05 -15.00
C ALA A 950 -29.52 10.51 -14.82
N GLU A 951 -28.34 9.94 -14.58
CA GLU A 951 -28.13 8.49 -14.38
C GLU A 951 -28.44 7.98 -12.97
N ILE A 952 -28.24 8.82 -11.93
CA ILE A 952 -28.21 8.34 -10.53
C ILE A 952 -29.11 9.10 -9.55
N ARG A 953 -29.70 10.25 -9.92
CA ARG A 953 -30.51 11.08 -9.00
C ARG A 953 -31.64 10.32 -8.32
N SER A 954 -32.29 9.40 -9.03
CA SER A 954 -33.40 8.58 -8.51
C SER A 954 -33.00 7.55 -7.46
N LYS A 955 -31.69 7.31 -7.25
CA LYS A 955 -31.15 6.29 -6.33
C LYS A 955 -30.89 6.81 -4.91
N TYR A 956 -31.12 8.11 -4.65
CA TYR A 956 -30.80 8.77 -3.38
C TYR A 956 -31.96 9.62 -2.88
N ARG A 957 -32.13 9.64 -1.55
CA ARG A 957 -33.19 10.39 -0.86
C ARG A 957 -33.01 11.89 -1.08
N ARG A 958 -31.90 12.46 -0.63
CA ARG A 958 -31.44 13.82 -0.95
C ARG A 958 -30.21 13.76 -1.86
N VAL A 959 -30.00 14.83 -2.62
CA VAL A 959 -28.72 15.09 -3.29
C VAL A 959 -28.32 16.53 -2.98
N LEU A 960 -27.11 16.72 -2.48
CA LEU A 960 -26.51 18.02 -2.21
C LEU A 960 -25.36 18.26 -3.20
N ILE A 961 -25.48 19.32 -3.99
CA ILE A 961 -24.46 19.81 -4.92
C ILE A 961 -23.67 20.89 -4.17
N ILE A 962 -22.33 20.84 -4.19
CA ILE A 962 -21.47 21.83 -3.49
C ILE A 962 -20.39 22.39 -4.43
N VAL A 963 -20.27 23.71 -4.48
CA VAL A 963 -19.27 24.47 -5.26
C VAL A 963 -18.73 25.63 -4.42
N GLU A 964 -17.49 26.08 -4.67
CA GLU A 964 -17.01 27.37 -4.15
C GLU A 964 -17.41 28.49 -5.11
N GLY A 965 -17.75 29.67 -4.59
CA GLY A 965 -17.99 30.84 -5.43
C GLY A 965 -16.72 31.31 -6.13
N VAL A 966 -15.60 31.37 -5.39
CA VAL A 966 -14.24 31.67 -5.88
C VAL A 966 -13.28 30.62 -5.32
N TYR A 967 -12.56 29.91 -6.19
CA TYR A 967 -11.70 28.79 -5.79
C TYR A 967 -10.35 29.28 -5.25
N SER A 968 -10.06 28.94 -3.99
CA SER A 968 -8.93 29.55 -3.28
C SER A 968 -7.54 29.23 -3.83
N MET A 969 -7.37 28.14 -4.57
CA MET A 969 -6.05 27.67 -5.05
C MET A 969 -5.67 28.21 -6.43
N ASP A 970 -6.65 28.34 -7.33
CA ASP A 970 -6.45 28.55 -8.77
C ASP A 970 -6.97 29.91 -9.25
N GLY A 971 -7.79 30.60 -8.43
CA GLY A 971 -8.14 32.01 -8.64
C GLY A 971 -9.25 32.27 -9.66
N ASP A 972 -9.99 31.23 -10.05
CA ASP A 972 -11.19 31.29 -10.89
C ASP A 972 -12.48 31.26 -10.02
N PHE A 973 -13.64 31.12 -10.67
CA PHE A 973 -14.95 31.19 -10.02
C PHE A 973 -16.02 30.29 -10.68
N CYS A 974 -16.97 29.82 -9.88
CA CYS A 974 -18.01 28.89 -10.31
C CYS A 974 -19.09 29.56 -11.16
N ASN A 975 -19.52 28.91 -12.26
CA ASN A 975 -20.66 29.33 -13.07
C ASN A 975 -22.02 29.00 -12.42
N VAL A 976 -22.32 29.65 -11.29
CA VAL A 976 -23.49 29.39 -10.43
C VAL A 976 -24.85 29.29 -11.18
N PRO A 977 -25.17 30.14 -12.20
CA PRO A 977 -26.42 30.03 -12.96
C PRO A 977 -26.65 28.65 -13.60
N GLU A 978 -25.61 28.00 -14.12
CA GLU A 978 -25.74 26.68 -14.73
C GLU A 978 -25.94 25.59 -13.68
N PHE A 979 -25.24 25.67 -12.54
CA PHE A 979 -25.49 24.78 -11.40
C PHE A 979 -26.92 24.93 -10.85
N ILE A 980 -27.50 26.13 -10.87
CA ILE A 980 -28.92 26.36 -10.56
C ILE A 980 -29.84 25.71 -11.60
N ALA A 981 -29.53 25.79 -12.91
CA ALA A 981 -30.31 25.12 -13.95
C ALA A 981 -30.30 23.59 -13.75
N VAL A 982 -29.12 23.01 -13.46
CA VAL A 982 -28.93 21.58 -13.18
C VAL A 982 -29.65 21.15 -11.90
N LYS A 983 -29.54 21.89 -10.78
CA LYS A 983 -30.19 21.51 -9.51
C LYS A 983 -31.72 21.59 -9.61
N LYS A 984 -32.26 22.56 -10.36
CA LYS A 984 -33.70 22.66 -10.68
C LYS A 984 -34.17 21.49 -11.54
N ARG A 985 -33.41 21.15 -12.60
CA ARG A 985 -33.70 20.02 -13.51
C ARG A 985 -33.81 18.69 -12.77
N HIS A 986 -32.89 18.43 -11.84
CA HIS A 986 -32.79 17.15 -11.11
C HIS A 986 -33.41 17.15 -9.71
N ARG A 987 -34.04 18.25 -9.26
CA ARG A 987 -34.60 18.39 -7.91
C ARG A 987 -33.56 18.02 -6.83
N ALA A 988 -32.38 18.60 -6.95
CA ALA A 988 -31.28 18.52 -5.99
C ALA A 988 -31.17 19.83 -5.20
N MET A 989 -30.51 19.80 -4.06
CA MET A 989 -30.09 21.00 -3.33
C MET A 989 -28.74 21.48 -3.88
N LEU A 990 -28.52 22.79 -3.86
CA LEU A 990 -27.27 23.45 -4.21
C LEU A 990 -26.78 24.30 -3.03
N MET A 991 -25.51 24.12 -2.70
CA MET A 991 -24.76 24.86 -1.71
C MET A 991 -23.59 25.58 -2.40
N VAL A 992 -23.46 26.87 -2.11
CA VAL A 992 -22.32 27.69 -2.59
C VAL A 992 -21.52 28.15 -1.37
N ASP A 993 -20.24 27.84 -1.36
CA ASP A 993 -19.27 28.35 -0.38
C ASP A 993 -18.75 29.72 -0.87
N GLU A 994 -19.29 30.78 -0.28
CA GLU A 994 -18.94 32.18 -0.53
C GLU A 994 -17.66 32.63 0.20
N ALA A 995 -16.89 31.73 0.83
CA ALA A 995 -15.78 32.11 1.70
C ALA A 995 -14.68 32.94 1.04
N HIS A 996 -14.60 33.03 -0.30
CA HIS A 996 -13.72 33.96 -1.02
C HIS A 996 -14.45 34.99 -1.89
N SER A 997 -15.72 34.78 -2.25
CA SER A 997 -16.54 35.69 -3.06
C SER A 997 -17.32 36.73 -2.25
N PHE A 998 -17.64 36.45 -0.98
CA PHE A 998 -18.27 37.42 -0.08
C PHE A 998 -17.37 38.66 0.09
N GLY A 999 -17.91 39.84 -0.18
CA GLY A 999 -17.19 41.12 -0.15
C GLY A 999 -16.33 41.41 -1.38
N THR A 1000 -16.08 40.44 -2.27
CA THR A 1000 -15.13 40.59 -3.39
C THR A 1000 -15.79 40.49 -4.76
N MET A 1001 -16.88 39.72 -4.87
CA MET A 1001 -17.64 39.49 -6.11
C MET A 1001 -18.98 40.25 -6.07
N GLY A 1002 -19.47 40.61 -7.26
CA GLY A 1002 -20.58 41.55 -7.42
C GLY A 1002 -20.11 43.00 -7.49
N LYS A 1003 -21.04 43.94 -7.73
CA LYS A 1003 -20.74 45.37 -7.81
C LYS A 1003 -20.49 46.01 -6.45
N HIS A 1004 -21.20 45.55 -5.42
CA HIS A 1004 -21.12 46.07 -4.05
C HIS A 1004 -20.63 44.98 -3.07
N GLY A 1005 -19.99 43.92 -3.60
CA GLY A 1005 -19.38 42.85 -2.82
C GLY A 1005 -20.37 41.83 -2.26
N ARG A 1006 -21.57 41.69 -2.84
CA ARG A 1006 -22.61 40.79 -2.30
C ARG A 1006 -22.41 39.30 -2.61
N GLY A 1007 -21.34 38.94 -3.31
CA GLY A 1007 -21.02 37.55 -3.68
C GLY A 1007 -21.51 37.17 -5.07
N MET A 1008 -21.55 35.87 -5.35
CA MET A 1008 -21.84 35.34 -6.69
C MET A 1008 -23.28 35.61 -7.15
N ALA A 1009 -24.22 35.77 -6.22
CA ALA A 1009 -25.60 36.13 -6.54
C ALA A 1009 -25.70 37.50 -7.26
N GLU A 1010 -24.98 38.51 -6.76
CA GLU A 1010 -24.91 39.82 -7.39
C GLU A 1010 -24.01 39.82 -8.63
N HIS A 1011 -22.90 39.05 -8.63
CA HIS A 1011 -22.02 38.92 -9.80
C HIS A 1011 -22.78 38.46 -11.05
N TYR A 1012 -23.69 37.49 -10.91
CA TYR A 1012 -24.50 36.98 -12.01
C TYR A 1012 -25.89 37.63 -12.14
N GLY A 1013 -26.28 38.52 -11.22
CA GLY A 1013 -27.61 39.16 -11.22
C GLY A 1013 -28.78 38.18 -11.00
N ILE A 1014 -28.54 37.10 -10.26
CA ILE A 1014 -29.52 36.03 -9.97
C ILE A 1014 -30.25 36.24 -8.64
N ASP A 1015 -31.42 35.63 -8.49
CA ASP A 1015 -32.12 35.57 -7.20
C ASP A 1015 -31.37 34.64 -6.25
N ALA A 1016 -30.87 35.16 -5.12
CA ALA A 1016 -30.11 34.36 -4.16
C ALA A 1016 -30.92 33.17 -3.59
N ARG A 1017 -32.25 33.25 -3.60
CA ARG A 1017 -33.13 32.16 -3.12
C ARG A 1017 -33.22 30.98 -4.10
N ASP A 1018 -32.62 31.08 -5.29
CA ASP A 1018 -32.43 29.93 -6.17
C ASP A 1018 -31.32 28.98 -5.69
N VAL A 1019 -30.46 29.39 -4.75
CA VAL A 1019 -29.50 28.52 -4.06
C VAL A 1019 -30.07 28.16 -2.68
N ASP A 1020 -29.98 26.89 -2.28
CA ASP A 1020 -30.64 26.41 -1.05
C ASP A 1020 -29.82 26.73 0.21
N ILE A 1021 -28.49 26.77 0.08
CA ILE A 1021 -27.53 27.02 1.17
C ILE A 1021 -26.43 27.97 0.68
N TRP A 1022 -26.34 29.16 1.26
CA TRP A 1022 -25.14 30.00 1.16
C TRP A 1022 -24.32 29.82 2.43
N MET A 1023 -23.09 29.33 2.29
CA MET A 1023 -22.12 29.25 3.39
C MET A 1023 -21.09 30.36 3.20
N GLY A 1024 -20.58 30.96 4.28
CA GLY A 1024 -19.41 31.82 4.18
C GLY A 1024 -18.62 31.94 5.47
N THR A 1025 -17.40 32.49 5.36
CA THR A 1025 -16.55 32.84 6.52
C THR A 1025 -16.54 34.34 6.75
N LEU A 1026 -16.55 34.74 8.03
CA LEU A 1026 -16.38 36.14 8.43
C LEU A 1026 -14.89 36.53 8.58
N SER A 1027 -13.97 35.57 8.40
CA SER A 1027 -12.53 35.72 8.63
C SER A 1027 -11.72 36.35 7.49
N LYS A 1028 -12.39 36.99 6.52
CA LYS A 1028 -11.74 37.62 5.35
C LYS A 1028 -12.31 39.04 5.17
N SER A 1029 -13.20 39.24 4.20
CA SER A 1029 -13.82 40.54 3.88
C SER A 1029 -14.58 41.19 5.05
N ALA A 1030 -15.14 40.39 5.97
CA ALA A 1030 -15.84 40.87 7.17
C ALA A 1030 -14.93 41.05 8.42
N ALA A 1031 -13.61 40.88 8.28
CA ALA A 1031 -12.59 41.23 9.29
C ALA A 1031 -12.86 40.76 10.74
N SER A 1032 -13.33 39.51 10.89
CA SER A 1032 -13.80 38.96 12.17
C SER A 1032 -13.32 37.51 12.35
N CYS A 1033 -13.91 36.74 13.27
CA CYS A 1033 -13.87 35.28 13.25
C CYS A 1033 -15.29 34.70 13.32
N GLY A 1034 -15.53 33.60 12.62
CA GLY A 1034 -16.85 32.99 12.50
C GLY A 1034 -17.16 32.53 11.08
N GLY A 1035 -18.32 31.93 10.92
CA GLY A 1035 -18.95 31.65 9.64
C GLY A 1035 -20.46 31.77 9.74
N TYR A 1036 -21.16 31.66 8.62
CA TYR A 1036 -22.61 31.68 8.57
C TYR A 1036 -23.16 30.64 7.61
N ILE A 1037 -24.41 30.23 7.85
CA ILE A 1037 -25.29 29.64 6.84
C ILE A 1037 -26.46 30.59 6.63
N ALA A 1038 -26.73 30.97 5.38
CA ALA A 1038 -27.86 31.80 4.98
C ALA A 1038 -28.72 31.07 3.93
N GLY A 1039 -30.04 31.25 3.97
CA GLY A 1039 -30.98 30.55 3.11
C GLY A 1039 -32.42 30.71 3.58
N SER A 1040 -33.23 29.68 3.40
CA SER A 1040 -34.64 29.69 3.82
C SER A 1040 -34.82 29.71 5.35
N ASN A 1041 -35.96 30.22 5.82
CA ASN A 1041 -36.32 30.15 7.24
C ASN A 1041 -36.28 28.72 7.80
N ALA A 1042 -36.80 27.73 7.06
CA ALA A 1042 -36.85 26.34 7.50
C ALA A 1042 -35.46 25.69 7.66
N LEU A 1043 -34.51 26.05 6.79
CA LEU A 1043 -33.10 25.63 6.92
C LEU A 1043 -32.49 26.20 8.21
N VAL A 1044 -32.65 27.51 8.42
CA VAL A 1044 -32.08 28.21 9.57
C VAL A 1044 -32.70 27.78 10.89
N GLU A 1045 -34.01 27.54 10.92
CA GLU A 1045 -34.71 26.99 12.08
C GLU A 1045 -34.23 25.57 12.42
N LEU A 1046 -34.13 24.69 11.43
CA LEU A 1046 -33.58 23.33 11.62
C LEU A 1046 -32.17 23.40 12.23
N LEU A 1047 -31.25 24.15 11.62
CA LEU A 1047 -29.87 24.26 12.10
C LEU A 1047 -29.80 24.85 13.52
N ARG A 1048 -30.65 25.85 13.84
CA ARG A 1048 -30.66 26.54 15.15
C ARG A 1048 -31.00 25.64 16.33
N TYR A 1049 -31.79 24.59 16.11
CA TYR A 1049 -32.19 23.65 17.15
C TYR A 1049 -31.49 22.29 17.08
N THR A 1050 -30.78 21.96 15.99
CA THR A 1050 -30.24 20.61 15.78
C THR A 1050 -28.78 20.53 15.32
N ALA A 1051 -28.18 21.58 14.74
CA ALA A 1051 -26.80 21.50 14.25
C ALA A 1051 -25.78 21.51 15.40
N PRO A 1052 -24.89 20.50 15.53
CA PRO A 1052 -23.97 20.40 16.67
C PRO A 1052 -23.09 21.63 16.91
N GLY A 1053 -22.58 22.24 15.84
CA GLY A 1053 -21.74 23.45 15.87
C GLY A 1053 -22.47 24.74 16.30
N PHE A 1054 -23.79 24.71 16.45
CA PHE A 1054 -24.57 25.76 17.11
C PHE A 1054 -25.09 25.34 18.49
N VAL A 1055 -25.57 24.09 18.60
CA VAL A 1055 -26.24 23.58 19.81
C VAL A 1055 -25.24 23.34 20.94
N PHE A 1056 -24.08 22.75 20.67
CA PHE A 1056 -23.09 22.35 21.68
C PHE A 1056 -21.83 23.23 21.70
N SER A 1057 -21.55 23.97 20.63
CA SER A 1057 -20.47 24.95 20.61
C SER A 1057 -20.82 26.18 21.45
N VAL A 1058 -19.79 26.95 21.84
CA VAL A 1058 -19.99 28.32 22.33
C VAL A 1058 -20.52 29.21 21.19
N GLY A 1059 -21.25 30.27 21.49
CA GLY A 1059 -21.58 31.29 20.48
C GLY A 1059 -20.43 32.25 20.17
N MET A 1060 -20.57 33.07 19.12
CA MET A 1060 -19.54 34.04 18.72
C MET A 1060 -19.26 35.10 19.82
N PRO A 1061 -18.00 35.50 20.05
CA PRO A 1061 -17.66 36.60 20.95
C PRO A 1061 -18.32 37.92 20.50
N PRO A 1062 -18.92 38.73 21.41
CA PRO A 1062 -19.66 39.93 21.01
C PRO A 1062 -18.83 40.96 20.22
N ALA A 1063 -17.54 41.05 20.51
CA ALA A 1063 -16.58 41.89 19.78
C ALA A 1063 -16.47 41.51 18.29
N GLN A 1064 -16.50 40.21 18.00
CA GLN A 1064 -16.33 39.65 16.65
C GLN A 1064 -17.64 39.78 15.85
N VAL A 1065 -18.79 39.58 16.51
CA VAL A 1065 -20.11 39.88 15.92
C VAL A 1065 -20.20 41.37 15.57
N ALA A 1066 -19.71 42.26 16.43
CA ALA A 1066 -19.68 43.70 16.17
C ALA A 1066 -18.73 44.09 15.04
N ALA A 1067 -17.52 43.50 14.98
CA ALA A 1067 -16.58 43.71 13.89
C ALA A 1067 -17.17 43.32 12.54
N ALA A 1068 -17.78 42.13 12.43
CA ALA A 1068 -18.42 41.66 11.21
C ALA A 1068 -19.61 42.53 10.79
N LEU A 1069 -20.46 42.95 11.74
CA LEU A 1069 -21.59 43.84 11.48
C LEU A 1069 -21.10 45.20 10.96
N ALA A 1070 -20.11 45.80 11.63
CA ALA A 1070 -19.52 47.07 11.23
C ALA A 1070 -18.78 46.98 9.88
N ALA A 1071 -18.15 45.85 9.56
CA ALA A 1071 -17.47 45.65 8.26
C ALA A 1071 -18.46 45.61 7.10
N ILE A 1072 -19.61 44.92 7.26
CA ILE A 1072 -20.68 44.91 6.25
C ILE A 1072 -21.32 46.31 6.14
N GLU A 1073 -21.60 46.98 7.26
CA GLU A 1073 -22.12 48.36 7.22
C GLU A 1073 -21.13 49.37 6.63
N THR A 1074 -19.81 49.16 6.80
CA THR A 1074 -18.78 50.00 6.17
C THR A 1074 -18.72 49.72 4.67
N LEU A 1075 -18.83 48.45 4.25
CA LEU A 1075 -18.85 48.09 2.82
C LEU A 1075 -20.05 48.69 2.07
N GLU A 1076 -21.21 48.83 2.72
CA GLU A 1076 -22.37 49.53 2.15
C GLU A 1076 -22.20 51.05 2.07
N LYS A 1077 -21.36 51.64 2.93
CA LYS A 1077 -21.04 53.09 2.92
C LYS A 1077 -19.90 53.41 1.93
N GLU A 1078 -18.98 52.47 1.73
CA GLU A 1078 -17.75 52.58 0.94
C GLU A 1078 -17.68 51.47 -0.14
N PRO A 1079 -18.70 51.32 -1.02
CA PRO A 1079 -18.76 50.23 -2.00
C PRO A 1079 -17.66 50.33 -3.06
N GLU A 1080 -17.07 51.50 -3.27
CA GLU A 1080 -15.94 51.71 -4.19
C GLU A 1080 -14.66 50.97 -3.75
N ARG A 1081 -14.60 50.42 -2.52
CA ARG A 1081 -13.59 49.44 -2.11
C ARG A 1081 -13.60 48.19 -2.99
N VAL A 1082 -14.78 47.74 -3.44
CA VAL A 1082 -14.92 46.54 -4.30
C VAL A 1082 -14.46 46.84 -5.72
N ASP A 1083 -14.88 47.97 -6.29
CA ASP A 1083 -14.39 48.44 -7.59
C ASP A 1083 -12.87 48.64 -7.57
N ARG A 1084 -12.31 49.19 -6.47
CA ARG A 1084 -10.87 49.36 -6.28
C ARG A 1084 -10.15 48.01 -6.19
N LEU A 1085 -10.64 47.07 -5.39
CA LEU A 1085 -10.10 45.71 -5.31
C LEU A 1085 -10.08 45.01 -6.68
N ARG A 1086 -11.17 45.13 -7.45
CA ARG A 1086 -11.26 44.55 -8.79
C ARG A 1086 -10.20 45.16 -9.72
N GLN A 1087 -10.09 46.49 -9.78
CA GLN A 1087 -9.05 47.17 -10.57
C GLN A 1087 -7.62 46.77 -10.20
N ARG A 1088 -7.34 46.53 -8.91
CA ARG A 1088 -6.02 46.06 -8.44
C ARG A 1088 -5.75 44.60 -8.84
N SER A 1089 -6.78 43.76 -8.80
CA SER A 1089 -6.70 42.36 -9.20
C SER A 1089 -6.53 42.22 -10.73
N GLU A 1090 -7.32 42.96 -11.51
CA GLU A 1090 -7.21 43.08 -12.96
C GLU A 1090 -5.80 43.56 -13.38
N LEU A 1091 -5.27 44.59 -12.71
CA LEU A 1091 -3.93 45.12 -12.99
C LEU A 1091 -2.83 44.08 -12.68
N PHE A 1092 -2.88 43.41 -11.53
CA PHE A 1092 -1.89 42.38 -11.18
C PHE A 1092 -1.94 41.21 -12.16
N LEU A 1093 -3.14 40.72 -12.50
CA LEU A 1093 -3.34 39.60 -13.43
C LEU A 1093 -2.85 39.94 -14.84
N GLN A 1094 -3.13 41.15 -15.33
CA GLN A 1094 -2.66 41.60 -16.64
C GLN A 1094 -1.14 41.69 -16.67
N LEU A 1095 -0.52 42.33 -15.67
CA LEU A 1095 0.94 42.44 -15.59
C LEU A 1095 1.63 41.08 -15.48
N CYS A 1096 1.06 40.11 -14.76
CA CYS A 1096 1.58 38.74 -14.74
C CYS A 1096 1.56 38.10 -16.14
N LYS A 1097 0.47 38.28 -16.89
CA LYS A 1097 0.33 37.75 -18.26
C LYS A 1097 1.27 38.46 -19.24
N ASP A 1098 1.41 39.78 -19.13
CA ASP A 1098 2.38 40.58 -19.90
C ASP A 1098 3.85 40.17 -19.60
N ALA A 1099 4.13 39.76 -18.35
CA ALA A 1099 5.45 39.32 -17.89
C ALA A 1099 5.71 37.81 -18.04
N GLY A 1100 4.83 37.07 -18.74
CA GLY A 1100 4.99 35.65 -19.03
C GLY A 1100 4.81 34.69 -17.84
N LEU A 1101 4.20 35.13 -16.75
CA LEU A 1101 3.98 34.31 -15.55
C LEU A 1101 2.75 33.41 -15.71
N ASP A 1102 2.91 32.11 -15.44
CA ASP A 1102 1.79 31.17 -15.40
C ASP A 1102 0.87 31.48 -14.21
N THR A 1103 -0.36 31.86 -14.53
CA THR A 1103 -1.44 32.23 -13.58
C THR A 1103 -2.61 31.23 -13.61
N GLY A 1104 -2.45 30.09 -14.29
CA GLY A 1104 -3.47 29.06 -14.40
C GLY A 1104 -4.79 29.58 -14.99
N ALA A 1105 -5.90 29.19 -14.37
CA ALA A 1105 -7.25 29.60 -14.75
C ALA A 1105 -7.66 30.99 -14.23
N SER A 1106 -6.79 31.69 -13.47
CA SER A 1106 -7.16 32.90 -12.73
C SER A 1106 -7.74 34.01 -13.61
N ALA A 1107 -8.93 34.49 -13.19
CA ALA A 1107 -9.74 35.45 -13.91
C ALA A 1107 -10.64 36.24 -12.95
N GLY A 1108 -10.45 37.55 -12.85
CA GLY A 1108 -11.42 38.47 -12.21
C GLY A 1108 -11.57 38.37 -10.68
N THR A 1109 -10.80 37.54 -9.99
CA THR A 1109 -10.84 37.38 -8.52
C THR A 1109 -9.60 38.02 -7.85
N PRO A 1110 -9.65 38.34 -6.55
CA PRO A 1110 -8.49 38.86 -5.81
C PRO A 1110 -7.52 37.75 -5.32
N VAL A 1111 -7.56 36.58 -5.96
CA VAL A 1111 -6.70 35.43 -5.68
C VAL A 1111 -5.97 35.08 -6.97
N ILE A 1112 -4.66 35.34 -7.02
CA ILE A 1112 -3.86 35.13 -8.23
C ILE A 1112 -2.69 34.21 -7.89
N PRO A 1113 -2.69 32.95 -8.37
CA PRO A 1113 -1.53 32.09 -8.23
C PRO A 1113 -0.43 32.50 -9.22
N VAL A 1114 0.82 32.21 -8.88
CA VAL A 1114 1.92 32.10 -9.86
C VAL A 1114 2.49 30.70 -9.74
N ILE A 1115 2.26 29.88 -10.75
CA ILE A 1115 2.64 28.46 -10.77
C ILE A 1115 4.13 28.35 -11.10
N THR A 1116 4.86 27.56 -10.32
CA THR A 1116 6.32 27.39 -10.46
C THR A 1116 6.75 25.98 -10.85
N GLY A 1117 5.80 25.04 -10.97
CA GLY A 1117 6.05 23.66 -11.41
C GLY A 1117 6.92 22.80 -10.49
N ASN A 1118 7.33 23.33 -9.33
CA ASN A 1118 8.22 22.67 -8.38
C ASN A 1118 8.19 23.37 -7.00
N SER A 1119 8.17 22.59 -5.91
CA SER A 1119 8.10 23.08 -4.53
C SER A 1119 9.37 23.84 -4.10
N MET A 1120 10.56 23.37 -4.52
CA MET A 1120 11.82 24.05 -4.21
C MET A 1120 11.94 25.39 -4.95
N VAL A 1121 11.36 25.50 -6.15
CA VAL A 1121 11.29 26.78 -6.88
C VAL A 1121 10.32 27.75 -6.18
N ALA A 1122 9.11 27.32 -5.80
CA ALA A 1122 8.17 28.15 -5.04
C ALA A 1122 8.78 28.66 -3.72
N LEU A 1123 9.39 27.77 -2.94
CA LEU A 1123 10.03 28.11 -1.67
C LEU A 1123 11.18 29.12 -1.84
N ARG A 1124 12.04 28.94 -2.86
CA ARG A 1124 13.14 29.87 -3.16
C ARG A 1124 12.63 31.23 -3.69
N LEU A 1125 11.58 31.23 -4.51
CA LEU A 1125 10.99 32.45 -5.07
C LEU A 1125 10.34 33.30 -3.97
N SER A 1126 9.56 32.69 -3.07
CA SER A 1126 9.02 33.36 -1.87
C SER A 1126 10.12 33.99 -1.02
N ASN A 1127 11.21 33.25 -0.74
CA ASN A 1127 12.30 33.78 0.08
C ASN A 1127 13.09 34.91 -0.61
N ARG A 1128 13.26 34.86 -1.94
CA ARG A 1128 13.88 35.94 -2.72
C ARG A 1128 13.01 37.21 -2.73
N LEU A 1129 11.71 37.06 -2.95
CA LEU A 1129 10.74 38.16 -2.88
C LEU A 1129 10.70 38.80 -1.48
N LYS A 1130 10.78 37.99 -0.42
CA LYS A 1130 10.89 38.48 0.98
C LYS A 1130 12.18 39.27 1.22
N GLY A 1131 13.25 38.99 0.46
CA GLY A 1131 14.49 39.77 0.43
C GLY A 1131 14.34 41.16 -0.21
N ASP A 1132 13.48 41.30 -1.22
CA ASP A 1132 13.16 42.59 -1.87
C ASP A 1132 12.11 43.43 -1.12
N GLY A 1133 11.53 42.89 -0.04
CA GLY A 1133 10.46 43.56 0.70
C GLY A 1133 9.04 43.05 0.39
N ILE A 1134 8.87 41.90 -0.27
CA ILE A 1134 7.57 41.36 -0.69
C ILE A 1134 7.23 40.07 0.07
N ASN A 1135 6.19 40.11 0.91
CA ASN A 1135 5.72 38.98 1.69
C ASN A 1135 4.59 38.22 0.96
N VAL A 1136 4.95 37.09 0.34
CA VAL A 1136 4.04 36.14 -0.31
C VAL A 1136 4.40 34.70 0.07
N GLN A 1137 3.40 33.85 0.27
CA GLN A 1137 3.58 32.51 0.84
C GLN A 1137 3.50 31.40 -0.23
N PRO A 1138 4.36 30.37 -0.15
CA PRO A 1138 4.36 29.26 -1.10
C PRO A 1138 3.39 28.14 -0.69
N ILE A 1139 2.78 27.51 -1.70
CA ILE A 1139 2.00 26.28 -1.56
C ILE A 1139 2.80 25.15 -2.19
N LEU A 1140 3.06 24.12 -1.39
CA LEU A 1140 4.08 23.08 -1.63
C LEU A 1140 3.47 21.68 -1.51
N TYR A 1141 4.15 20.67 -2.04
CA TYR A 1141 3.81 19.27 -1.78
C TYR A 1141 3.90 18.94 -0.27
N PRO A 1142 2.92 18.22 0.33
CA PRO A 1142 1.80 17.51 -0.29
C PRO A 1142 0.47 18.30 -0.36
N ALA A 1143 0.46 19.61 -0.07
CA ALA A 1143 -0.78 20.41 -0.11
C ALA A 1143 -1.27 20.72 -1.54
N VAL A 1144 -0.37 20.61 -2.53
CA VAL A 1144 -0.64 20.52 -3.97
C VAL A 1144 0.34 19.51 -4.57
N ASP A 1145 0.09 19.01 -5.79
CA ASP A 1145 1.07 18.20 -6.51
C ASP A 1145 2.38 18.99 -6.77
N GLU A 1146 3.51 18.29 -6.87
CA GLU A 1146 4.84 18.91 -7.03
C GLU A 1146 4.91 19.78 -8.30
N SER A 1147 4.30 19.32 -9.40
CA SER A 1147 4.15 20.06 -10.66
C SER A 1147 3.10 21.18 -10.61
N ALA A 1148 2.34 21.30 -9.53
CA ALA A 1148 1.31 22.30 -9.29
C ALA A 1148 1.69 23.28 -8.15
N ALA A 1149 2.90 23.17 -7.61
CA ALA A 1149 3.47 24.10 -6.63
C ALA A 1149 3.49 25.54 -7.15
N ARG A 1150 3.17 26.48 -6.27
CA ARG A 1150 2.82 27.87 -6.64
C ARG A 1150 3.04 28.85 -5.50
N LEU A 1151 3.18 30.13 -5.83
CA LEU A 1151 2.88 31.22 -4.90
C LEU A 1151 1.40 31.60 -5.03
N ARG A 1152 0.75 32.04 -3.94
CA ARG A 1152 -0.59 32.66 -4.01
C ARG A 1152 -0.52 34.11 -3.55
N PHE A 1153 -0.85 35.03 -4.46
CA PHE A 1153 -0.96 36.46 -4.18
C PHE A 1153 -2.43 36.78 -3.85
N PHE A 1154 -2.66 37.28 -2.65
CA PHE A 1154 -3.95 37.81 -2.21
C PHE A 1154 -3.92 39.33 -2.30
N LEU A 1155 -4.83 39.89 -3.10
CA LEU A 1155 -4.89 41.32 -3.38
C LEU A 1155 -5.80 42.03 -2.36
N THR A 1156 -5.52 43.29 -2.05
CA THR A 1156 -6.40 44.14 -1.24
C THR A 1156 -6.73 45.46 -1.96
N SER A 1157 -7.88 46.04 -1.65
CA SER A 1157 -8.27 47.38 -2.12
C SER A 1157 -7.25 48.45 -1.74
N GLU A 1158 -6.42 48.22 -0.73
CA GLU A 1158 -5.45 49.20 -0.25
C GLU A 1158 -4.12 49.15 -1.02
N HIS A 1159 -3.88 48.13 -1.86
CA HIS A 1159 -2.68 48.07 -2.69
C HIS A 1159 -2.61 49.24 -3.68
N SER A 1160 -1.47 49.92 -3.69
CA SER A 1160 -1.08 50.88 -4.71
C SER A 1160 -0.64 50.19 -6.01
N GLU A 1161 -0.72 50.90 -7.14
CA GLU A 1161 -0.24 50.37 -8.41
C GLU A 1161 1.28 50.22 -8.45
N GLN A 1162 2.00 51.03 -7.68
CA GLN A 1162 3.44 50.94 -7.53
C GLN A 1162 3.84 49.61 -6.86
N GLN A 1163 3.19 49.24 -5.76
CA GLN A 1163 3.41 47.96 -5.09
C GLN A 1163 3.11 46.77 -6.00
N ILE A 1164 2.02 46.82 -6.76
CA ILE A 1164 1.63 45.75 -7.71
C ILE A 1164 2.66 45.61 -8.83
N ARG A 1165 3.04 46.72 -9.49
CA ARG A 1165 4.02 46.71 -10.60
C ARG A 1165 5.37 46.18 -10.13
N PHE A 1166 5.85 46.66 -8.97
CA PHE A 1166 7.08 46.17 -8.35
C PHE A 1166 7.00 44.68 -7.99
N ALA A 1167 5.90 44.21 -7.40
CA ALA A 1167 5.75 42.81 -7.02
C ALA A 1167 5.80 41.86 -8.23
N VAL A 1168 5.14 42.21 -9.34
CA VAL A 1168 5.18 41.41 -10.57
C VAL A 1168 6.56 41.46 -11.24
N GLU A 1169 7.19 42.64 -11.32
CA GLU A 1169 8.55 42.81 -11.86
C GLU A 1169 9.56 41.92 -11.13
N ARG A 1170 9.57 41.98 -9.79
CA ARG A 1170 10.48 41.16 -8.97
C ARG A 1170 10.15 39.66 -9.04
N THR A 1171 8.87 39.29 -9.21
CA THR A 1171 8.46 37.88 -9.37
C THR A 1171 8.96 37.30 -10.69
N SER A 1172 8.79 38.02 -11.80
CA SER A 1172 9.30 37.59 -13.12
C SER A 1172 10.83 37.54 -13.14
N HIS A 1173 11.51 38.57 -12.60
CA HIS A 1173 12.97 38.61 -12.47
C HIS A 1173 13.54 37.42 -11.71
N HIS A 1174 13.01 37.11 -10.52
CA HIS A 1174 13.51 36.00 -9.71
C HIS A 1174 13.16 34.61 -10.25
N LEU A 1175 12.01 34.45 -10.92
CA LEU A 1175 11.67 33.19 -11.55
C LEU A 1175 12.59 32.88 -12.74
N ALA A 1176 12.92 33.90 -13.55
CA ALA A 1176 13.90 33.79 -14.62
C ALA A 1176 15.30 33.43 -14.10
N GLU A 1177 15.78 34.08 -13.03
CA GLU A 1177 17.05 33.73 -12.38
C GLU A 1177 17.08 32.30 -11.80
N LEU A 1178 15.93 31.73 -11.44
CA LEU A 1178 15.83 30.35 -10.92
C LEU A 1178 15.87 29.28 -12.04
N GLY A 1179 16.02 29.69 -13.31
CA GLY A 1179 16.29 28.80 -14.45
C GLY A 1179 15.05 28.19 -15.11
N PHE A 1180 13.84 28.56 -14.69
CA PHE A 1180 12.58 28.09 -15.26
C PHE A 1180 11.96 29.15 -16.18
N ALA A 1181 12.58 29.36 -17.35
CA ALA A 1181 11.92 30.06 -18.44
C ALA A 1181 10.88 29.13 -19.09
N THR A 1182 9.62 29.56 -19.16
CA THR A 1182 8.54 28.84 -19.84
C THR A 1182 8.87 28.66 -21.33
N ALA A 1183 8.63 27.47 -21.88
CA ALA A 1183 8.93 27.11 -23.27
C ALA A 1183 7.97 27.71 -24.31
N ALA A 1184 7.72 29.03 -24.22
CA ALA A 1184 6.77 29.79 -25.04
C ALA A 1184 7.44 30.89 -25.90
N SER A 1185 8.78 30.91 -25.97
CA SER A 1185 9.54 31.90 -26.75
C SER A 1185 10.68 31.24 -27.55
N ALA A 1186 10.33 30.40 -28.51
CA ALA A 1186 11.21 29.85 -29.55
C ALA A 1186 10.39 29.59 -30.83
#